data_AF-A0A813I5C0-F1
#
_entry.id   AF-A0A813I5C0-F1
#
_cell.length_a   1.000
_cell.length_b   1.000
_cell.length_c   1.000
_cell.angle_alpha   90.00
_cell.angle_beta   90.00
_cell.angle_gamma   90.00
#
_symmetry.space_group_name_H-M   'P 1'
#
loop_
_entity.id
_entity.type
_entity.pdbx_description
1 polymer ?
#
loop_
_entity_poly.entity_id
_entity_poly.type
_entity_poly.pdbx_seq_one_letter_code
_entity_poly.pdbx_strand_id
1 'polypeptide(L)'
;VITGRLHYGRPPSLEGSDDKPPRQAVFLAAGRGSRLAPYTDTVPTALIAIAEKPLVAHSIAALRRQGVESFVVCRGWKGAQFDECLDVLGAGVKLVDCPHFATTGMLESLRVAMGHLQPGPFYVVYGDIIFRSSIARQLCASKGDVAIVVNSSAPGRGSKGPADVEAVMIAGGQASEHFVRRIGKGRRISEADDAGEFAGLVKFSSAGRAVVEEMLGRLGQRQSSGLPWWLEPVDRAGLCDLLQLMADEGASIVPTMVFGGWHEVNTPQDLTRAWNDTAMFLSEQDTRSQVAAMGACLLSEANDLKRPLNIVAQELNVSLERLEALLHGNLEVSDALDVLRKMSEVYPVPLNDLWLDADDTTGGVRLFTSEAAEASARVLDRLDRTGTRSPYYEYRDAAMSRCSQFRPEWIKELRIVTSGDPLDPDVQMNNGHLMMQTTLFLGPVDFYWTDRHGKVHRKACDTGDSNFISPYVPHSFTARAGSPEAIIIAVTYGGNVRRALTEFSRVGARQVLSLAGDLRELPAARRHVLKRHLDAECMTEQSFAASLLPAGVAEARVTDILNGSEPTAEELAAIASALTVRISDLLVCPLEESEEVVTTGASDTWSRARQLSTYLMAPLARTRHQPDLKTFDVEVLDSARPGEELCCGLHAFVYHFGSEPVELSWVGGKAQVAHTATLQPGDSAYIAPLTVHRFSVCSLASPRNTRSSQPNPNGAACGKGRRLFLVRIPGHLSGETLAEFATFSAHGRERAGAETVRWYT
;
A
#
# COMPACT_ATOMS: atom_id res chain seq x y z
N VAL A 1 37.34 -7.11 44.06
CA VAL A 1 38.46 -6.15 44.05
C VAL A 1 39.60 -6.76 43.24
N ILE A 2 39.63 -6.45 41.95
CA ILE A 2 40.84 -6.33 41.12
C ILE A 2 40.59 -5.07 40.31
N THR A 3 41.35 -4.03 40.64
CA THR A 3 41.29 -2.67 40.12
C THR A 3 42.14 -2.58 38.87
N GLY A 4 41.50 -2.34 37.73
CA GLY A 4 42.16 -2.08 36.45
C GLY A 4 41.25 -1.24 35.56
N ARG A 5 40.88 -0.04 36.00
CA ARG A 5 40.25 0.96 35.12
C ARG A 5 41.31 1.45 34.15
N LEU A 6 41.23 1.04 32.88
CA LEU A 6 41.83 1.78 31.79
C LEU A 6 41.12 3.13 31.72
N HIS A 7 41.80 4.18 32.18
CA HIS A 7 41.36 5.55 31.98
C HIS A 7 41.57 5.90 30.49
N TYR A 8 40.50 5.84 29.70
CA TYR A 8 40.41 6.70 28.52
C TYR A 8 40.20 8.12 29.04
N GLY A 9 41.22 8.96 28.89
CA GLY A 9 41.20 10.36 29.28
C GLY A 9 40.28 11.17 28.37
N ARG A 10 39.49 12.06 28.98
CA ARG A 10 38.54 13.02 28.36
C ARG A 10 37.42 12.40 27.51
N PRO A 11 36.18 12.93 27.56
CA PRO A 11 35.25 12.71 26.46
C PRO A 11 35.90 13.27 25.19
N PRO A 12 35.92 12.52 24.06
CA PRO A 12 36.34 13.09 22.79
C PRO A 12 35.48 14.33 22.53
N SER A 13 36.13 15.41 22.07
CA SER A 13 35.44 16.64 21.72
C SER A 13 34.34 16.35 20.71
N LEU A 14 33.20 17.04 20.82
CA LEU A 14 32.19 17.15 19.77
C LEU A 14 32.71 17.93 18.53
N GLU A 15 34.03 18.05 18.37
CA GLU A 15 34.68 18.56 17.17
C GLU A 15 34.69 17.42 16.15
N GLY A 16 33.80 17.54 15.16
CA GLY A 16 33.50 16.47 14.21
C GLY A 16 34.71 15.92 13.46
N SER A 17 34.58 14.69 12.98
CA SER A 17 35.62 14.09 12.13
C SER A 17 35.77 14.89 10.81
N ASP A 18 36.96 15.41 10.52
CA ASP A 18 37.37 15.96 9.20
C ASP A 18 37.58 14.86 8.13
N ASP A 19 37.00 13.67 8.33
CA ASP A 19 37.19 12.52 7.45
C ASP A 19 36.43 12.70 6.13
N LYS A 20 37.00 12.14 5.06
CA LYS A 20 36.33 12.12 3.75
C LYS A 20 35.09 11.22 3.84
N PRO A 21 34.05 11.47 3.02
CA PRO A 21 32.90 10.56 2.96
C PRO A 21 33.36 9.13 2.60
N PRO A 22 32.79 8.09 3.24
CA PRO A 22 33.20 6.71 2.96
C PRO A 22 32.99 6.35 1.49
N ARG A 23 34.01 5.75 0.87
CA ARG A 23 33.95 5.26 -0.53
C ARG A 23 33.77 3.75 -0.63
N GLN A 24 33.62 3.07 0.51
CA GLN A 24 33.51 1.62 0.58
C GLN A 24 32.47 1.16 1.60
N ALA A 25 31.88 -0.02 1.38
CA ALA A 25 30.86 -0.60 2.25
C ALA A 25 30.98 -2.13 2.35
N VAL A 26 30.62 -2.67 3.52
CA VAL A 26 30.50 -4.11 3.79
C VAL A 26 29.03 -4.49 3.93
N PHE A 27 28.61 -5.54 3.22
CA PHE A 27 27.29 -6.16 3.34
C PHE A 27 27.38 -7.50 4.03
N LEU A 28 26.64 -7.66 5.13
CA LEU A 28 26.59 -8.88 5.94
C LEU A 28 25.44 -9.77 5.45
N ALA A 29 25.67 -10.54 4.39
CA ALA A 29 24.65 -11.30 3.65
C ALA A 29 24.81 -12.84 3.72
N ALA A 30 25.51 -13.33 4.75
CA ALA A 30 25.87 -14.75 4.84
C ALA A 30 24.76 -15.65 5.40
N GLY A 31 23.78 -15.06 6.09
CA GLY A 31 22.68 -15.77 6.75
C GLY A 31 21.63 -16.33 5.78
N ARG A 32 20.88 -17.35 6.26
CA ARG A 32 19.77 -17.94 5.51
C ARG A 32 18.49 -17.11 5.52
N GLY A 33 18.16 -16.44 6.63
CA GLY A 33 16.87 -15.78 6.83
C GLY A 33 15.70 -16.77 6.90
N SER A 34 15.74 -17.68 7.89
CA SER A 34 14.77 -18.79 8.02
C SER A 34 13.31 -18.37 8.19
N ARG A 35 13.05 -17.16 8.69
CA ARG A 35 11.70 -16.59 8.87
C ARG A 35 10.99 -16.23 7.57
N LEU A 36 11.74 -16.20 6.45
CA LEU A 36 11.25 -15.93 5.11
C LEU A 36 11.06 -17.20 4.28
N ALA A 37 11.06 -18.38 4.92
CA ALA A 37 10.69 -19.63 4.25
C ALA A 37 9.24 -19.53 3.71
N PRO A 38 8.93 -20.12 2.53
CA PRO A 38 9.79 -21.00 1.74
C PRO A 38 10.78 -20.28 0.80
N TYR A 39 10.71 -18.95 0.64
CA TYR A 39 11.57 -18.22 -0.31
C TYR A 39 13.06 -18.48 -0.08
N THR A 40 13.48 -18.55 1.19
CA THR A 40 14.89 -18.73 1.56
C THR A 40 15.39 -20.17 1.52
N ASP A 41 14.52 -21.13 1.18
CA ASP A 41 14.93 -22.52 0.94
C ASP A 41 15.70 -22.66 -0.36
N THR A 42 15.38 -21.83 -1.35
CA THR A 42 15.98 -21.88 -2.67
C THR A 42 16.92 -20.71 -2.94
N VAL A 43 16.72 -19.54 -2.34
CA VAL A 43 17.46 -18.29 -2.64
C VAL A 43 17.96 -17.59 -1.36
N PRO A 44 19.19 -17.03 -1.29
CA PRO A 44 19.63 -16.20 -0.16
C PRO A 44 18.71 -14.97 0.05
N THR A 45 18.44 -14.56 1.29
CA THR A 45 17.58 -13.39 1.58
C THR A 45 18.00 -12.13 0.83
N ALA A 46 19.30 -11.85 0.80
CA ALA A 46 19.87 -10.70 0.10
C ALA A 46 19.65 -10.70 -1.43
N LEU A 47 19.35 -11.87 -2.00
CA LEU A 47 19.07 -12.05 -3.43
C LEU A 47 17.58 -12.20 -3.75
N ILE A 48 16.71 -12.14 -2.75
CA ILE A 48 15.27 -12.11 -3.00
C ILE A 48 14.94 -10.87 -3.84
N ALA A 49 14.24 -11.09 -4.94
CA ALA A 49 13.91 -10.04 -5.88
C ALA A 49 12.78 -9.15 -5.32
N ILE A 50 13.01 -7.84 -5.36
CA ILE A 50 12.01 -6.79 -5.10
C ILE A 50 12.06 -5.84 -6.29
N ALA A 51 10.93 -5.64 -6.98
CA ALA A 51 10.87 -4.86 -8.21
C ALA A 51 11.97 -5.28 -9.22
N GLU A 52 12.03 -6.59 -9.51
CA GLU A 52 12.96 -7.24 -10.46
C GLU A 52 14.45 -7.19 -10.11
N LYS A 53 14.84 -6.60 -8.97
CA LYS A 53 16.23 -6.51 -8.53
C LYS A 53 16.46 -7.23 -7.19
N PRO A 54 17.62 -7.87 -6.99
CA PRO A 54 18.03 -8.39 -5.69
C PRO A 54 17.91 -7.33 -4.59
N LEU A 55 17.43 -7.71 -3.41
CA LEU A 55 17.31 -6.84 -2.24
C LEU A 55 18.59 -6.01 -2.01
N VAL A 56 19.75 -6.67 -1.98
CA VAL A 56 21.04 -6.02 -1.74
C VAL A 56 21.43 -5.01 -2.82
N ALA A 57 20.95 -5.16 -4.06
CA ALA A 57 21.22 -4.24 -5.16
C ALA A 57 20.62 -2.85 -4.89
N HIS A 58 19.47 -2.78 -4.21
CA HIS A 58 18.84 -1.50 -3.83
C HIS A 58 19.69 -0.72 -2.84
N SER A 59 20.20 -1.38 -1.80
CA SER A 59 21.07 -0.78 -0.80
C SER A 59 22.43 -0.37 -1.37
N ILE A 60 22.99 -1.16 -2.28
CA ILE A 60 24.19 -0.77 -3.05
C ILE A 60 23.92 0.49 -3.87
N ALA A 61 22.79 0.56 -4.59
CA ALA A 61 22.42 1.72 -5.38
C ALA A 61 22.25 3.00 -4.52
N ALA A 62 21.61 2.87 -3.36
CA ALA A 62 21.45 3.98 -2.41
C ALA A 62 22.79 4.55 -1.93
N LEU A 63 23.77 3.67 -1.64
CA LEU A 63 25.13 4.07 -1.25
C LEU A 63 25.97 4.59 -2.42
N ARG A 64 25.81 4.04 -3.64
CA ARG A 64 26.47 4.57 -4.85
C ARG A 64 26.11 6.03 -5.09
N ARG A 65 24.86 6.42 -4.86
CA ARG A 65 24.42 7.82 -4.95
C ARG A 65 25.14 8.75 -3.95
N GLN A 66 25.71 8.20 -2.88
CA GLN A 66 26.54 8.94 -1.91
C GLN A 66 28.04 8.85 -2.21
N GLY A 67 28.44 8.34 -3.39
CA GLY A 67 29.83 8.26 -3.82
C GLY A 67 30.60 7.01 -3.37
N VAL A 68 29.90 5.97 -2.89
CA VAL A 68 30.51 4.67 -2.59
C VAL A 68 30.80 3.92 -3.89
N GLU A 69 32.05 3.48 -4.06
CA GLU A 69 32.55 2.84 -5.29
C GLU A 69 32.94 1.37 -5.07
N SER A 70 33.26 0.97 -3.83
CA SER A 70 33.71 -0.38 -3.50
C SER A 70 32.77 -1.07 -2.52
N PHE A 71 32.36 -2.29 -2.84
CA PHE A 71 31.37 -3.03 -2.05
C PHE A 71 31.90 -4.44 -1.77
N VAL A 72 31.97 -4.83 -0.50
CA VAL A 72 32.34 -6.18 -0.07
C VAL A 72 31.09 -6.90 0.42
N VAL A 73 30.62 -7.91 -0.29
CA VAL A 73 29.42 -8.68 0.06
C VAL A 73 29.85 -10.02 0.64
N CYS A 74 29.60 -10.20 1.94
CA CYS A 74 29.87 -11.43 2.66
C CYS A 74 28.75 -12.44 2.39
N ARG A 75 29.07 -13.55 1.73
CA ARG A 75 28.10 -14.60 1.35
C ARG A 75 28.35 -15.90 2.10
N GLY A 76 27.30 -16.68 2.29
CA GLY A 76 27.33 -17.92 3.05
C GLY A 76 26.31 -18.91 2.49
N TRP A 77 25.11 -18.95 3.08
CA TRP A 77 24.01 -19.78 2.59
C TRP A 77 23.79 -19.57 1.09
N LYS A 78 23.93 -20.65 0.31
CA LYS A 78 23.80 -20.64 -1.16
C LYS A 78 24.60 -19.55 -1.88
N GLY A 79 25.82 -19.27 -1.40
CA GLY A 79 26.68 -18.20 -1.93
C GLY A 79 26.92 -18.22 -3.44
N ALA A 80 26.88 -19.39 -4.10
CA ALA A 80 27.05 -19.51 -5.55
C ALA A 80 26.04 -18.70 -6.37
N GLN A 81 24.82 -18.46 -5.85
CA GLN A 81 23.83 -17.64 -6.56
C GLN A 81 24.21 -16.16 -6.63
N PHE A 82 25.11 -15.68 -5.77
CA PHE A 82 25.63 -14.32 -5.89
C PHE A 82 26.52 -14.17 -7.13
N ASP A 83 27.19 -15.24 -7.58
CA ASP A 83 27.99 -15.19 -8.82
C ASP A 83 27.09 -14.93 -10.03
N GLU A 84 25.90 -15.55 -10.05
CA GLU A 84 24.90 -15.38 -11.12
C GLU A 84 24.29 -13.97 -11.14
N CYS A 85 24.29 -13.27 -10.00
CA CYS A 85 23.74 -11.92 -9.87
C CYS A 85 24.80 -10.80 -9.97
N LEU A 86 26.08 -11.13 -10.13
CA LEU A 86 27.17 -10.15 -10.01
C LEU A 86 27.02 -8.97 -10.99
N ASP A 87 26.59 -9.24 -12.22
CA ASP A 87 26.32 -8.21 -13.23
C ASP A 87 25.20 -7.25 -12.80
N VAL A 88 24.16 -7.78 -12.14
CA VAL A 88 23.04 -7.00 -11.61
C VAL A 88 23.47 -6.15 -10.40
N LEU A 89 24.35 -6.69 -9.54
CA LEU A 89 24.92 -5.94 -8.41
C LEU A 89 25.83 -4.79 -8.91
N GLY A 90 26.45 -4.97 -10.07
CA GLY A 90 27.19 -3.94 -10.81
C GLY A 90 28.64 -3.75 -10.36
N ALA A 91 29.33 -2.81 -11.01
CA ALA A 91 30.77 -2.60 -10.83
C ALA A 91 31.20 -2.28 -9.39
N GLY A 92 32.41 -2.71 -9.02
CA GLY A 92 32.99 -2.47 -7.70
C GLY A 92 32.54 -3.42 -6.59
N VAL A 93 31.68 -4.39 -6.90
CA VAL A 93 31.22 -5.44 -5.98
C VAL A 93 32.23 -6.60 -5.95
N LYS A 94 32.65 -6.97 -4.74
CA LYS A 94 33.50 -8.11 -4.45
C LYS A 94 32.77 -9.07 -3.52
N LEU A 95 32.61 -10.32 -3.96
CA LEU A 95 32.01 -11.39 -3.17
C LEU A 95 33.06 -12.06 -2.29
N VAL A 96 32.72 -12.31 -1.02
CA VAL A 96 33.63 -12.89 -0.02
C VAL A 96 32.94 -14.04 0.71
N ASP A 97 33.54 -15.22 0.67
CA ASP A 97 32.97 -16.42 1.28
C ASP A 97 33.17 -16.44 2.80
N CYS A 98 32.07 -16.69 3.53
CA CYS A 98 32.04 -16.90 4.97
C CYS A 98 31.67 -18.37 5.26
N PRO A 99 32.61 -19.32 5.16
CA PRO A 99 32.29 -20.76 5.17
C PRO A 99 31.70 -21.26 6.50
N HIS A 100 31.95 -20.55 7.61
CA HIS A 100 31.47 -20.92 8.94
C HIS A 100 30.16 -20.22 9.36
N PHE A 101 29.46 -19.58 8.41
CA PHE A 101 28.22 -18.82 8.67
C PHE A 101 27.14 -19.58 9.44
N ALA A 102 27.10 -20.91 9.36
CA ALA A 102 26.12 -21.74 10.06
C ALA A 102 26.38 -21.84 11.57
N THR A 103 27.63 -21.63 11.98
CA THR A 103 28.09 -21.74 13.38
C THR A 103 28.51 -20.41 13.98
N THR A 104 28.69 -19.37 13.16
CA THR A 104 29.16 -18.05 13.58
C THR A 104 28.13 -16.94 13.35
N GLY A 105 28.24 -15.85 14.12
CA GLY A 105 27.44 -14.63 13.99
C GLY A 105 28.00 -13.65 12.97
N MET A 106 27.34 -12.50 12.87
CA MET A 106 27.67 -11.45 11.89
C MET A 106 29.05 -10.83 12.10
N LEU A 107 29.60 -10.84 13.32
CA LEU A 107 30.93 -10.27 13.58
C LEU A 107 32.05 -11.05 12.88
N GLU A 108 31.89 -12.37 12.71
CA GLU A 108 32.87 -13.15 11.96
C GLU A 108 32.85 -12.77 10.47
N SER A 109 31.66 -12.57 9.88
CA SER A 109 31.55 -12.05 8.51
C SER A 109 32.19 -10.67 8.37
N LEU A 110 31.98 -9.77 9.34
CA LEU A 110 32.62 -8.45 9.35
C LEU A 110 34.15 -8.57 9.43
N ARG A 111 34.68 -9.43 10.31
CA ARG A 111 36.13 -9.67 10.45
C ARG A 111 36.76 -10.16 9.14
N VAL A 112 36.10 -11.09 8.43
CA VAL A 112 36.56 -11.56 7.12
C VAL A 112 36.51 -10.42 6.10
N ALA A 113 35.45 -9.61 6.09
CA ALA A 113 35.30 -8.48 5.18
C ALA A 113 36.38 -7.42 5.36
N MET A 114 36.78 -7.14 6.60
CA MET A 114 37.78 -6.11 6.92
C MET A 114 39.09 -6.30 6.15
N GLY A 115 39.51 -7.54 5.91
CA GLY A 115 40.72 -7.87 5.13
C GLY A 115 40.63 -7.55 3.64
N HIS A 116 39.47 -7.13 3.14
CA HIS A 116 39.25 -6.76 1.74
C HIS A 116 38.98 -5.27 1.53
N LEU A 117 38.88 -4.50 2.60
CA LEU A 117 38.69 -3.05 2.55
C LEU A 117 40.02 -2.30 2.41
N GLN A 118 40.00 -1.19 1.68
CA GLN A 118 41.11 -0.24 1.68
C GLN A 118 41.13 0.56 2.99
N PRO A 119 42.27 1.13 3.41
CA PRO A 119 42.30 2.03 4.57
C PRO A 119 41.31 3.19 4.45
N GLY A 120 40.77 3.64 5.59
CA GLY A 120 39.84 4.77 5.66
C GLY A 120 38.42 4.37 6.07
N PRO A 121 37.48 5.33 6.02
CA PRO A 121 36.13 5.17 6.52
C PRO A 121 35.30 4.22 5.66
N PHE A 122 34.30 3.58 6.27
CA PHE A 122 33.46 2.58 5.60
C PHE A 122 32.06 2.47 6.22
N TYR A 123 31.13 1.91 5.44
CA TYR A 123 29.80 1.51 5.93
C TYR A 123 29.73 0.03 6.25
N VAL A 124 28.92 -0.34 7.23
CA VAL A 124 28.46 -1.72 7.47
C VAL A 124 26.95 -1.76 7.31
N VAL A 125 26.47 -2.72 6.53
CA VAL A 125 25.08 -2.85 6.11
C VAL A 125 24.62 -4.30 6.31
N TYR A 126 23.44 -4.50 6.88
CA TYR A 126 22.80 -5.82 6.85
C TYR A 126 22.42 -6.23 5.42
N GLY A 127 22.45 -7.54 5.15
CA GLY A 127 22.12 -8.08 3.83
C GLY A 127 20.63 -8.14 3.51
N ASP A 128 19.76 -7.91 4.50
CA ASP A 128 18.30 -8.05 4.44
C ASP A 128 17.55 -6.71 4.58
N ILE A 129 18.26 -5.59 4.54
CA ILE A 129 17.66 -4.25 4.59
C ILE A 129 17.72 -3.54 3.24
N ILE A 130 16.71 -2.70 3.01
CA ILE A 130 16.66 -1.69 1.94
C ILE A 130 16.36 -0.32 2.55
N PHE A 131 16.89 0.74 1.94
CA PHE A 131 16.70 2.11 2.42
C PHE A 131 16.85 3.12 1.29
N ARG A 132 16.21 4.28 1.46
CA ARG A 132 16.32 5.41 0.52
C ARG A 132 17.71 6.03 0.54
N SER A 133 18.14 6.58 -0.60
CA SER A 133 19.37 7.37 -0.72
C SER A 133 19.44 8.54 0.27
N SER A 134 18.29 9.11 0.66
CA SER A 134 18.23 10.17 1.68
C SER A 134 18.68 9.72 3.06
N ILE A 135 18.42 8.47 3.46
CA ILE A 135 18.91 7.90 4.73
C ILE A 135 20.44 7.75 4.68
N ALA A 136 20.96 7.24 3.56
CA ALA A 136 22.40 7.15 3.34
C ALA A 136 23.07 8.54 3.38
N ARG A 137 22.43 9.55 2.79
CA ARG A 137 22.89 10.95 2.82
C ARG A 137 22.95 11.51 4.23
N GLN A 138 21.90 11.32 5.03
CA GLN A 138 21.86 11.76 6.43
C GLN A 138 22.96 11.09 7.26
N LEU A 139 23.15 9.79 7.09
CA LEU A 139 24.22 9.05 7.78
C LEU A 139 25.62 9.52 7.33
N CYS A 140 25.81 9.77 6.04
CA CYS A 140 27.05 10.32 5.50
C CYS A 140 27.39 11.67 6.16
N ALA A 141 26.38 12.53 6.33
CA ALA A 141 26.51 13.86 6.94
C ALA A 141 26.74 13.84 8.47
N SER A 142 26.52 12.71 9.15
CA SER A 142 26.79 12.58 10.59
C SER A 142 28.27 12.83 10.88
N LYS A 143 28.61 13.53 11.97
CA LYS A 143 30.01 13.86 12.31
C LYS A 143 30.67 12.89 13.29
N GLY A 144 29.92 11.90 13.80
CA GLY A 144 30.42 10.92 14.75
C GLY A 144 31.38 9.91 14.12
N ASP A 145 32.38 9.47 14.89
CA ASP A 145 33.30 8.41 14.49
C ASP A 145 32.59 7.06 14.31
N VAL A 146 31.52 6.85 15.06
CA VAL A 146 30.56 5.78 14.87
C VAL A 146 29.18 6.42 14.77
N ALA A 147 28.49 6.23 13.65
CA ALA A 147 27.11 6.68 13.48
C ALA A 147 26.22 5.52 13.05
N ILE A 148 25.02 5.43 13.62
CA ILE A 148 24.07 4.36 13.31
C ILE A 148 22.72 4.94 12.89
N VAL A 149 22.01 4.26 12.00
CA VAL A 149 20.63 4.65 11.66
C VAL A 149 19.66 4.07 12.68
N VAL A 150 18.83 4.93 13.26
CA VAL A 150 17.83 4.56 14.27
C VAL A 150 16.46 5.03 13.81
N ASN A 151 15.55 4.08 13.64
CA ASN A 151 14.16 4.36 13.33
C ASN A 151 13.41 4.80 14.60
N SER A 152 12.82 5.98 14.58
CA SER A 152 12.12 6.58 15.73
C SER A 152 10.69 6.05 15.94
N SER A 153 10.17 5.20 15.06
CA SER A 153 8.89 4.54 15.29
C SER A 153 8.99 3.58 16.48
N ALA A 154 7.97 3.55 17.35
CA ALA A 154 7.94 2.73 18.56
C ALA A 154 8.43 1.28 18.32
N PRO A 155 9.56 0.87 18.93
CA PRO A 155 10.16 -0.45 18.71
C PRO A 155 9.18 -1.58 19.07
N GLY A 156 9.08 -2.62 18.25
CA GLY A 156 8.27 -3.81 18.56
C GLY A 156 6.77 -3.71 18.22
N ARG A 157 6.32 -2.65 17.53
CA ARG A 157 4.95 -2.55 16.99
C ARG A 157 4.79 -3.10 15.56
N GLY A 158 5.85 -3.72 15.01
CA GLY A 158 5.90 -4.30 13.66
C GLY A 158 5.58 -5.80 13.60
N SER A 159 5.97 -6.45 12.50
CA SER A 159 5.93 -7.91 12.31
C SER A 159 6.83 -8.66 13.30
N LYS A 160 7.88 -7.98 13.80
CA LYS A 160 8.78 -8.48 14.85
C LYS A 160 8.14 -8.33 16.23
N GLY A 161 8.07 -9.43 16.98
CA GLY A 161 7.69 -9.39 18.39
C GLY A 161 8.72 -8.61 19.24
N PRO A 162 8.35 -8.16 20.46
CA PRO A 162 9.21 -7.33 21.31
C PRO A 162 10.59 -7.94 21.64
N ALA A 163 10.73 -9.26 21.56
CA ALA A 163 11.98 -9.97 21.83
C ALA A 163 12.99 -9.87 20.66
N ASP A 164 12.51 -9.69 19.44
CA ASP A 164 13.31 -9.78 18.20
C ASP A 164 13.80 -8.42 17.69
N VAL A 165 13.32 -7.33 18.29
CA VAL A 165 13.69 -5.97 17.89
C VAL A 165 15.03 -5.56 18.48
N GLU A 166 15.89 -4.98 17.64
CA GLU A 166 17.18 -4.42 18.02
C GLU A 166 16.95 -3.01 18.59
N ALA A 167 16.54 -2.96 19.86
CA ALA A 167 16.18 -1.72 20.53
C ALA A 167 17.42 -0.86 20.82
N VAL A 168 17.31 0.44 20.58
CA VAL A 168 18.31 1.47 20.87
C VAL A 168 17.73 2.41 21.92
N MET A 169 18.44 2.61 23.02
CA MET A 169 18.12 3.64 24.02
C MET A 169 19.09 4.80 23.85
N ILE A 170 18.53 5.98 23.69
CA ILE A 170 19.26 7.21 23.42
C ILE A 170 19.37 8.01 24.73
N ALA A 171 20.50 8.68 24.91
CA ALA A 171 20.70 9.65 25.97
C ALA A 171 21.16 10.98 25.37
N GLY A 172 20.71 12.10 25.96
CA GLY A 172 21.00 13.46 25.51
C GLY A 172 19.79 14.37 25.72
N GLY A 173 20.00 15.69 25.87
CA GLY A 173 18.91 16.65 26.02
C GLY A 173 18.46 17.27 24.69
N GLN A 174 19.40 17.79 23.91
CA GLN A 174 19.19 18.36 22.57
C GLN A 174 19.60 17.32 21.51
N ALA A 175 18.94 17.33 20.34
CA ALA A 175 19.21 16.37 19.25
C ALA A 175 20.68 16.33 18.78
N SER A 176 21.44 17.43 18.95
CA SER A 176 22.86 17.53 18.62
C SER A 176 23.80 16.83 19.62
N GLU A 177 23.28 16.36 20.76
CA GLU A 177 24.03 15.69 21.83
C GLU A 177 23.60 14.24 22.04
N HIS A 178 22.75 13.69 21.16
CA HIS A 178 22.26 12.33 21.30
C HIS A 178 23.39 11.32 21.09
N PHE A 179 23.50 10.37 22.03
CA PHE A 179 24.37 9.20 21.89
C PHE A 179 23.64 7.93 22.32
N VAL A 180 24.07 6.79 21.78
CA VAL A 180 23.52 5.48 22.14
C VAL A 180 24.01 5.10 23.53
N ARG A 181 23.08 4.95 24.46
CA ARG A 181 23.36 4.44 25.82
C ARG A 181 23.32 2.92 25.86
N ARG A 182 22.36 2.31 25.16
CA ARG A 182 22.19 0.86 25.08
C ARG A 182 21.66 0.44 23.73
N ILE A 183 22.05 -0.74 23.27
CA ILE A 183 21.59 -1.37 22.04
C ILE A 183 21.49 -2.90 22.19
N GLY A 184 20.49 -3.53 21.57
CA GLY A 184 20.41 -5.00 21.43
C GLY A 184 19.00 -5.58 21.57
N LYS A 185 18.90 -6.91 21.43
CA LYS A 185 17.64 -7.67 21.47
C LYS A 185 17.15 -7.93 22.89
N GLY A 186 15.83 -8.13 23.06
CA GLY A 186 15.21 -8.48 24.34
C GLY A 186 15.37 -7.45 25.46
N ARG A 187 15.71 -6.19 25.13
CA ARG A 187 15.87 -5.11 26.11
C ARG A 187 14.50 -4.54 26.49
N ARG A 188 14.24 -4.37 27.79
CA ARG A 188 13.05 -3.65 28.25
C ARG A 188 13.21 -2.16 27.99
N ILE A 189 12.31 -1.61 27.19
CA ILE A 189 12.16 -0.18 26.96
C ILE A 189 11.11 0.33 27.93
N SER A 190 11.42 1.34 28.74
CA SER A 190 10.40 2.03 29.55
C SER A 190 9.73 3.12 28.72
N GLU A 191 8.48 3.48 29.05
CA GLU A 191 7.77 4.60 28.38
C GLU A 191 8.48 5.96 28.55
N ALA A 192 9.45 6.05 29.47
CA ALA A 192 10.23 7.26 29.76
C ALA A 192 11.58 7.31 29.03
N ASP A 193 11.98 6.25 28.33
CA ASP A 193 13.24 6.22 27.55
C ASP A 193 12.99 6.73 26.13
N ASP A 194 13.82 7.67 25.64
CA ASP A 194 13.93 7.93 24.21
C ASP A 194 14.51 6.69 23.52
N ALA A 195 13.69 6.00 22.74
CA ALA A 195 14.03 4.70 22.17
C ALA A 195 13.66 4.58 20.68
N GLY A 196 14.44 3.78 19.97
CA GLY A 196 14.21 3.48 18.56
C GLY A 196 14.68 2.08 18.18
N GLU A 197 14.52 1.73 16.91
CA GLU A 197 14.97 0.46 16.35
C GLU A 197 16.22 0.69 15.50
N PHE A 198 17.27 -0.10 15.74
CA PHE A 198 18.46 -0.08 14.91
C PHE A 198 18.14 -0.65 13.52
N ALA A 199 18.40 0.13 12.48
CA ALA A 199 18.03 -0.21 11.11
C ALA A 199 19.08 -1.07 10.37
N GLY A 200 20.12 -1.56 11.05
CA GLY A 200 21.14 -2.41 10.41
C GLY A 200 22.16 -1.68 9.52
N LEU A 201 22.26 -0.34 9.64
CA LEU A 201 23.15 0.49 8.83
C LEU A 201 24.04 1.36 9.74
N VAL A 202 25.36 1.23 9.57
CA VAL A 202 26.41 1.89 10.38
C VAL A 202 27.43 2.57 9.50
N LYS A 203 27.93 3.73 9.94
CA LYS A 203 29.11 4.41 9.42
C LYS A 203 30.23 4.38 10.45
N PHE A 204 31.42 4.00 10.02
CA PHE A 204 32.65 4.15 10.77
C PHE A 204 33.57 5.15 10.08
N SER A 205 34.04 6.16 10.82
CA SER A 205 35.17 7.00 10.39
C SER A 205 36.46 6.18 10.40
N SER A 206 37.58 6.78 9.96
CA SER A 206 38.91 6.19 10.10
C SER A 206 39.28 5.90 11.56
N ALA A 207 38.87 6.76 12.50
CA ALA A 207 39.07 6.53 13.93
C ALA A 207 38.15 5.42 14.45
N GLY A 208 36.86 5.45 14.07
CA GLY A 208 35.91 4.39 14.42
C GLY A 208 36.35 3.02 13.89
N ARG A 209 36.94 2.97 12.69
CA ARG A 209 37.52 1.76 12.11
C ARG A 209 38.62 1.17 12.98
N ALA A 210 39.55 1.99 13.47
CA ALA A 210 40.65 1.50 14.32
C ALA A 210 40.12 0.81 15.58
N VAL A 211 39.08 1.37 16.20
CA VAL A 211 38.40 0.76 17.36
C VAL A 211 37.77 -0.57 16.98
N VAL A 212 37.06 -0.65 15.85
CA VAL A 212 36.45 -1.91 15.38
C VAL A 212 37.50 -2.98 15.09
N GLU A 213 38.61 -2.63 14.43
CA GLU A 213 39.70 -3.57 14.12
C GLU A 213 40.33 -4.13 15.40
N GLU A 214 40.55 -3.30 16.42
CA GLU A 214 41.05 -3.72 17.73
C GLU A 214 40.06 -4.69 18.41
N MET A 215 38.78 -4.33 18.45
CA MET A 215 37.73 -5.15 19.08
C MET A 215 37.59 -6.51 18.38
N LEU A 216 37.52 -6.53 17.05
CA LEU A 216 37.46 -7.76 16.27
C LEU A 216 38.72 -8.62 16.45
N GLY A 217 39.89 -8.01 16.61
CA GLY A 217 41.14 -8.70 16.95
C GLY A 217 41.08 -9.39 18.31
N ARG A 218 40.56 -8.70 19.34
CA ARG A 218 40.36 -9.26 20.70
C ARG A 218 39.37 -10.44 20.68
N LEU A 219 38.24 -10.28 20.00
CA LEU A 219 37.21 -11.32 19.88
C LEU A 219 37.74 -12.55 19.12
N GLY A 220 38.51 -12.34 18.05
CA GLY A 220 39.10 -13.42 17.24
C GLY A 220 40.17 -14.24 17.97
N GLN A 221 40.87 -13.65 18.95
CA GLN A 221 41.86 -14.37 19.78
C GLN A 221 41.22 -15.25 20.86
N ARG A 222 39.88 -15.25 20.98
CA ARG A 222 39.11 -16.04 21.97
C ARG A 222 39.59 -15.86 23.41
N GLN A 223 40.16 -14.70 23.74
CA GLN A 223 40.47 -14.35 25.12
C GLN A 223 39.16 -13.99 25.82
N SER A 224 38.51 -14.98 26.44
CA SER A 224 37.33 -14.77 27.29
C SER A 224 37.67 -14.02 28.58
N SER A 225 38.94 -13.96 28.96
CA SER A 225 39.42 -13.14 30.08
C SER A 225 39.31 -11.63 29.76
N GLY A 226 38.27 -10.98 30.29
CA GLY A 226 38.06 -9.53 30.17
C GLY A 226 36.89 -9.12 29.27
N LEU A 227 36.20 -10.07 28.62
CA LEU A 227 34.96 -9.77 27.89
C LEU A 227 33.75 -9.77 28.84
N PRO A 228 32.70 -8.97 28.56
CA PRO A 228 31.50 -8.98 29.38
C PRO A 228 30.76 -10.31 29.33
N TRP A 229 30.21 -10.74 30.46
CA TRP A 229 29.45 -12.00 30.59
C TRP A 229 28.26 -12.12 29.63
N TRP A 230 27.69 -10.98 29.21
CA TRP A 230 26.52 -10.93 28.34
C TRP A 230 26.85 -11.15 26.85
N LEU A 231 28.13 -11.22 26.48
CA LEU A 231 28.60 -11.41 25.11
C LEU A 231 28.79 -12.91 24.73
N GLU A 232 28.64 -13.83 25.69
CA GLU A 232 28.81 -15.26 25.41
C GLU A 232 27.53 -15.90 24.81
N PRO A 233 27.64 -16.76 23.78
CA PRO A 233 28.89 -17.19 23.13
C PRO A 233 29.39 -16.20 22.07
N VAL A 234 30.67 -15.82 22.16
CA VAL A 234 31.32 -14.84 21.27
C VAL A 234 31.21 -15.23 19.79
N ASP A 235 31.29 -16.52 19.48
CA ASP A 235 31.18 -17.02 18.11
C ASP A 235 29.83 -16.65 17.46
N ARG A 236 28.78 -16.39 18.24
CA ARG A 236 27.44 -16.01 17.73
C ARG A 236 27.15 -14.50 17.80
N ALA A 237 28.12 -13.69 18.21
CA ALA A 237 27.92 -12.26 18.39
C ALA A 237 27.52 -11.55 17.07
N GLY A 238 26.58 -10.63 17.19
CA GLY A 238 26.05 -9.79 16.13
C GLY A 238 26.61 -8.36 16.17
N LEU A 239 26.15 -7.53 15.23
CA LEU A 239 26.59 -6.14 15.13
C LEU A 239 26.15 -5.29 16.34
N CYS A 240 24.95 -5.51 16.88
CA CYS A 240 24.51 -4.86 18.12
C CYS A 240 25.43 -5.17 19.31
N ASP A 241 25.97 -6.39 19.39
CA ASP A 241 26.82 -6.78 20.51
C ASP A 241 28.17 -6.03 20.45
N LEU A 242 28.73 -5.86 19.25
CA LEU A 242 29.92 -5.02 19.03
C LEU A 242 29.63 -3.55 19.39
N LEU A 243 28.51 -2.99 18.92
CA LEU A 243 28.14 -1.61 19.21
C LEU A 243 27.92 -1.38 20.72
N GLN A 244 27.28 -2.33 21.42
CA GLN A 244 27.14 -2.25 22.87
C GLN A 244 28.49 -2.33 23.58
N LEU A 245 29.39 -3.22 23.14
CA LEU A 245 30.73 -3.33 23.71
C LEU A 245 31.53 -2.03 23.53
N MET A 246 31.46 -1.44 22.34
CA MET A 246 32.08 -0.14 22.06
C MET A 246 31.53 0.97 22.96
N ALA A 247 30.20 1.03 23.15
CA ALA A 247 29.58 2.00 24.05
C ALA A 247 30.00 1.78 25.52
N ASP A 248 30.06 0.54 25.98
CA ASP A 248 30.49 0.18 27.34
C ASP A 248 31.97 0.55 27.59
N GLU A 249 32.81 0.47 26.55
CA GLU A 249 34.22 0.87 26.60
C GLU A 249 34.45 2.38 26.30
N GLY A 250 33.37 3.16 26.15
CA GLY A 250 33.40 4.62 26.11
C GLY A 250 33.40 5.26 24.72
N ALA A 251 33.16 4.49 23.65
CA ALA A 251 32.98 5.05 22.31
C ALA A 251 31.65 5.82 22.21
N SER A 252 31.68 7.02 21.64
CA SER A 252 30.47 7.80 21.35
C SER A 252 29.83 7.31 20.05
N ILE A 253 28.65 6.71 20.15
CA ILE A 253 27.88 6.23 19.01
C ILE A 253 26.74 7.21 18.76
N VAL A 254 26.77 7.88 17.61
CA VAL A 254 25.81 8.94 17.25
C VAL A 254 24.61 8.32 16.51
N PRO A 255 23.37 8.47 17.00
CA PRO A 255 22.19 8.02 16.28
C PRO A 255 21.79 9.04 15.21
N THR A 256 21.64 8.58 13.98
CA THR A 256 20.97 9.28 12.89
C THR A 256 19.49 8.86 12.90
N MET A 257 18.65 9.71 13.46
CA MET A 257 17.21 9.44 13.62
C MET A 257 16.48 9.54 12.29
N VAL A 258 15.74 8.50 11.94
CA VAL A 258 14.89 8.45 10.74
C VAL A 258 13.48 8.03 11.10
N PHE A 259 12.50 8.37 10.26
CA PHE A 259 11.13 7.91 10.39
C PHE A 259 10.68 7.31 9.05
N GLY A 260 10.65 5.96 8.97
CA GLY A 260 10.35 5.24 7.72
C GLY A 260 11.46 5.37 6.67
N GLY A 261 11.12 5.08 5.40
CA GLY A 261 12.07 5.14 4.27
C GLY A 261 13.12 4.02 4.24
N TRP A 262 12.94 3.01 5.09
CA TRP A 262 13.76 1.81 5.18
C TRP A 262 12.87 0.61 5.51
N HIS A 263 13.27 -0.60 5.11
CA HIS A 263 12.59 -1.84 5.43
C HIS A 263 13.60 -2.95 5.67
N GLU A 264 13.30 -3.83 6.63
CA GLU A 264 14.01 -5.08 6.84
C GLU A 264 13.13 -6.25 6.41
N VAL A 265 13.63 -7.10 5.52
CA VAL A 265 12.84 -8.16 4.88
C VAL A 265 13.14 -9.50 5.56
N ASN A 266 12.42 -9.78 6.64
CA ASN A 266 12.57 -11.01 7.42
C ASN A 266 11.46 -12.03 7.23
N THR A 267 10.27 -11.56 6.85
CA THR A 267 9.04 -12.36 6.73
C THR A 267 8.36 -12.09 5.38
N PRO A 268 7.50 -12.99 4.88
CA PRO A 268 6.73 -12.73 3.66
C PRO A 268 5.94 -11.40 3.75
N GLN A 269 5.44 -11.06 4.93
CA GLN A 269 4.75 -9.79 5.17
C GLN A 269 5.69 -8.58 5.03
N ASP A 270 6.94 -8.68 5.47
CA ASP A 270 7.94 -7.63 5.26
C ASP A 270 8.30 -7.49 3.79
N LEU A 271 8.39 -8.60 3.05
CA LEU A 271 8.61 -8.58 1.61
C LEU A 271 7.46 -7.84 0.89
N THR A 272 6.21 -8.12 1.26
CA THR A 272 5.05 -7.39 0.75
C THR A 272 5.08 -5.91 1.12
N ARG A 273 5.47 -5.56 2.37
CA ARG A 273 5.60 -4.15 2.81
C ARG A 273 6.66 -3.41 2.02
N ALA A 274 7.83 -4.03 1.86
CA ALA A 274 8.91 -3.52 1.04
C ALA A 274 8.37 -3.28 -0.37
N TRP A 275 7.78 -4.30 -1.02
CA TRP A 275 7.19 -4.20 -2.36
C TRP A 275 6.16 -3.07 -2.52
N ASN A 276 5.40 -2.76 -1.47
CA ASN A 276 4.37 -1.73 -1.48
C ASN A 276 4.92 -0.30 -1.26
N ASP A 277 6.15 -0.13 -0.79
CA ASP A 277 6.83 1.17 -0.73
C ASP A 277 7.46 1.49 -2.09
N THR A 278 6.59 1.66 -3.09
CA THR A 278 6.94 1.87 -4.50
C THR A 278 7.89 3.03 -4.72
N ALA A 279 7.81 4.07 -3.88
CA ALA A 279 8.71 5.21 -3.90
C ALA A 279 10.19 4.85 -3.66
N MET A 280 10.52 3.67 -3.10
CA MET A 280 11.91 3.21 -3.02
C MET A 280 12.46 2.63 -4.32
N PHE A 281 11.59 2.17 -5.24
CA PHE A 281 12.00 1.44 -6.44
C PHE A 281 11.67 2.15 -7.75
N LEU A 282 11.13 3.36 -7.68
CA LEU A 282 10.88 4.17 -8.86
C LEU A 282 12.18 4.35 -9.65
N SER A 283 12.06 4.29 -10.98
CA SER A 283 13.13 4.73 -11.85
C SER A 283 13.42 6.22 -11.58
N GLU A 284 14.59 6.70 -11.99
CA GLU A 284 14.90 8.14 -11.88
C GLU A 284 13.88 8.98 -12.66
N GLN A 285 13.38 8.47 -13.79
CA GLN A 285 12.36 9.11 -14.60
C GLN A 285 10.99 9.16 -13.90
N ASP A 286 10.59 8.06 -13.25
CA ASP A 286 9.31 8.01 -12.53
C ASP A 286 9.35 8.86 -11.26
N THR A 287 10.49 8.84 -10.55
CA THR A 287 10.76 9.72 -9.40
C THR A 287 10.65 11.18 -9.82
N ARG A 288 11.32 11.57 -10.91
CA ARG A 288 11.27 12.92 -11.45
C ARG A 288 9.84 13.30 -11.85
N SER A 289 9.10 12.38 -12.47
CA SER A 289 7.71 12.60 -12.87
C SER A 289 6.79 12.80 -11.67
N GLN A 290 6.95 12.01 -10.60
CA GLN A 290 6.19 12.13 -9.36
C GLN A 290 6.48 13.48 -8.68
N VAL A 291 7.75 13.83 -8.53
CA VAL A 291 8.17 15.08 -7.86
C VAL A 291 7.73 16.30 -8.67
N ALA A 292 7.81 16.26 -10.01
CA ALA A 292 7.29 17.33 -10.86
C ALA A 292 5.76 17.49 -10.72
N ALA A 293 5.01 16.38 -10.60
CA ALA A 293 3.57 16.43 -10.37
C ALA A 293 3.23 17.05 -9.01
N MET A 294 3.98 16.72 -7.95
CA MET A 294 3.88 17.41 -6.64
C MET A 294 4.20 18.90 -6.75
N GLY A 295 5.22 19.26 -7.55
CA GLY A 295 5.56 20.65 -7.85
C GLY A 295 4.45 21.40 -8.58
N ALA A 296 3.73 20.74 -9.48
CA ALA A 296 2.56 21.29 -10.16
C ALA A 296 1.39 21.51 -9.17
N CYS A 297 1.13 20.59 -8.24
CA CYS A 297 0.16 20.79 -7.16
C CYS A 297 0.53 22.01 -6.31
N LEU A 298 1.79 22.10 -5.87
CA LEU A 298 2.27 23.28 -5.12
C LEU A 298 2.10 24.57 -5.91
N LEU A 299 2.40 24.58 -7.21
CA LEU A 299 2.22 25.76 -8.06
C LEU A 299 0.73 26.14 -8.18
N SER A 300 -0.17 25.16 -8.32
CA SER A 300 -1.61 25.38 -8.33
C SER A 300 -2.08 26.08 -7.05
N GLU A 301 -1.72 25.53 -5.90
CA GLU A 301 -2.08 26.10 -4.59
C GLU A 301 -1.46 27.49 -4.37
N ALA A 302 -0.20 27.69 -4.80
CA ALA A 302 0.44 29.00 -4.76
C ALA A 302 -0.28 30.03 -5.65
N ASN A 303 -0.72 29.61 -6.84
CA ASN A 303 -1.51 30.44 -7.75
C ASN A 303 -2.86 30.82 -7.13
N ASP A 304 -3.52 29.90 -6.43
CA ASP A 304 -4.81 30.15 -5.78
C ASP A 304 -4.67 31.08 -4.57
N LEU A 305 -3.61 30.92 -3.78
CA LEU A 305 -3.24 31.82 -2.68
C LEU A 305 -2.67 33.18 -3.14
N LYS A 306 -2.49 33.38 -4.45
CA LYS A 306 -1.89 34.59 -5.05
C LYS A 306 -0.48 34.87 -4.50
N ARG A 307 0.34 33.82 -4.41
CA ARG A 307 1.72 33.89 -3.95
C ARG A 307 2.68 33.50 -5.09
N PRO A 308 3.46 34.44 -5.66
CA PRO A 308 4.48 34.08 -6.62
C PRO A 308 5.63 33.34 -5.91
N LEU A 309 6.38 32.50 -6.65
CA LEU A 309 7.36 31.59 -6.06
C LEU A 309 8.44 32.26 -5.19
N ASN A 310 8.80 33.52 -5.46
CA ASN A 310 9.75 34.25 -4.62
C ASN A 310 9.20 34.57 -3.23
N ILE A 311 7.90 34.85 -3.12
CA ILE A 311 7.22 35.06 -1.83
C ILE A 311 7.03 33.73 -1.12
N VAL A 312 6.64 32.69 -1.86
CA VAL A 312 6.56 31.30 -1.35
C VAL A 312 7.92 30.91 -0.75
N ALA A 313 9.03 31.09 -1.48
CA ALA A 313 10.38 30.80 -1.00
C ALA A 313 10.70 31.50 0.33
N GLN A 314 10.41 32.81 0.39
CA GLN A 314 10.64 33.63 1.58
C GLN A 314 9.81 33.15 2.78
N GLU A 315 8.51 32.93 2.61
CA GLU A 315 7.58 32.57 3.69
C GLU A 315 7.82 31.14 4.19
N LEU A 316 8.17 30.19 3.32
CA LEU A 316 8.53 28.81 3.72
C LEU A 316 9.97 28.70 4.27
N ASN A 317 10.77 29.78 4.20
CA ASN A 317 12.20 29.74 4.50
C ASN A 317 12.91 28.63 3.73
N VAL A 318 12.77 28.64 2.40
CA VAL A 318 13.45 27.76 1.44
C VAL A 318 14.00 28.61 0.30
N SER A 319 15.06 28.14 -0.38
CA SER A 319 15.60 28.90 -1.51
C SER A 319 14.68 28.81 -2.73
N LEU A 320 14.71 29.83 -3.59
CA LEU A 320 13.94 29.84 -4.83
C LEU A 320 14.38 28.69 -5.75
N GLU A 321 15.68 28.42 -5.82
CA GLU A 321 16.25 27.32 -6.62
C GLU A 321 15.72 25.97 -6.14
N ARG A 322 15.48 25.80 -4.83
CA ARG A 322 14.89 24.57 -4.30
C ARG A 322 13.44 24.40 -4.73
N LEU A 323 12.65 25.48 -4.77
CA LEU A 323 11.28 25.42 -5.32
C LEU A 323 11.31 25.14 -6.83
N GLU A 324 12.19 25.79 -7.58
CA GLU A 324 12.34 25.52 -9.01
C GLU A 324 12.77 24.08 -9.26
N ALA A 325 13.66 23.52 -8.44
CA ALA A 325 14.03 22.11 -8.50
C ALA A 325 12.84 21.19 -8.24
N LEU A 326 11.92 21.55 -7.33
CA LEU A 326 10.69 20.79 -7.10
C LEU A 326 9.81 20.78 -8.37
N LEU A 327 9.55 21.95 -8.96
CA LEU A 327 8.71 22.08 -10.16
C LEU A 327 9.26 21.26 -11.35
N HIS A 328 10.58 21.18 -11.49
CA HIS A 328 11.24 20.43 -12.57
C HIS A 328 11.48 18.95 -12.24
N GLY A 329 11.05 18.48 -11.05
CA GLY A 329 11.23 17.11 -10.59
C GLY A 329 12.67 16.75 -10.21
N ASN A 330 13.53 17.75 -9.98
CA ASN A 330 14.96 17.58 -9.72
C ASN A 330 15.29 17.41 -8.22
N LEU A 331 14.27 17.35 -7.35
CA LEU A 331 14.45 17.01 -5.94
C LEU A 331 14.26 15.52 -5.70
N GLU A 332 14.84 15.03 -4.61
CA GLU A 332 14.48 13.72 -4.10
C GLU A 332 13.15 13.77 -3.36
N VAL A 333 12.43 12.65 -3.32
CA VAL A 333 11.07 12.55 -2.76
C VAL A 333 10.99 13.05 -1.31
N SER A 334 12.02 12.78 -0.49
CA SER A 334 12.09 13.30 0.87
C SER A 334 12.27 14.82 0.92
N ASP A 335 13.11 15.37 0.03
CA ASP A 335 13.37 16.80 -0.01
C ASP A 335 12.13 17.57 -0.52
N ALA A 336 11.36 16.94 -1.41
CA ALA A 336 10.06 17.42 -1.86
C ALA A 336 9.04 17.38 -0.71
N LEU A 337 8.91 16.27 0.01
CA LEU A 337 8.03 16.14 1.17
C LEU A 337 8.29 17.24 2.22
N ASP A 338 9.56 17.55 2.48
CA ASP A 338 9.93 18.61 3.42
C ASP A 338 9.42 19.99 2.97
N VAL A 339 9.48 20.30 1.67
CA VAL A 339 8.92 21.55 1.13
C VAL A 339 7.40 21.56 1.26
N LEU A 340 6.73 20.47 0.92
CA LEU A 340 5.26 20.36 1.00
C LEU A 340 4.76 20.44 2.44
N ARG A 341 5.47 19.85 3.40
CA ARG A 341 5.18 19.97 4.85
C ARG A 341 5.25 21.41 5.31
N LYS A 342 6.34 22.12 4.98
CA LYS A 342 6.48 23.55 5.27
C LYS A 342 5.35 24.37 4.65
N MET A 343 4.90 24.02 3.44
CA MET A 343 3.76 24.69 2.81
C MET A 343 2.48 24.49 3.63
N SER A 344 2.23 23.25 4.07
CA SER A 344 1.05 22.89 4.87
C SER A 344 1.07 23.47 6.29
N GLU A 345 2.26 23.76 6.84
CA GLU A 345 2.43 24.43 8.13
C GLU A 345 2.22 25.94 8.04
N VAL A 346 2.65 26.56 6.95
CA VAL A 346 2.59 28.03 6.76
C VAL A 346 1.24 28.48 6.19
N TYR A 347 0.65 27.70 5.29
CA TYR A 347 -0.60 28.02 4.62
C TYR A 347 -1.73 27.05 5.01
N PRO A 348 -3.01 27.44 4.86
CA PRO A 348 -4.15 26.57 5.14
C PRO A 348 -4.40 25.53 4.04
N VAL A 349 -3.34 24.84 3.60
CA VAL A 349 -3.37 23.80 2.57
C VAL A 349 -3.02 22.46 3.23
N PRO A 350 -3.90 21.44 3.19
CA PRO A 350 -3.59 20.16 3.80
C PRO A 350 -2.56 19.40 2.96
N LEU A 351 -1.65 18.69 3.63
CA LEU A 351 -0.62 17.90 2.95
C LEU A 351 -1.19 16.87 1.95
N ASN A 352 -2.42 16.39 2.15
CA ASN A 352 -3.09 15.45 1.24
C ASN A 352 -3.41 16.05 -0.13
N ASP A 353 -3.54 17.37 -0.24
CA ASP A 353 -3.81 18.04 -1.53
C ASP A 353 -2.51 18.28 -2.31
N LEU A 354 -1.37 18.24 -1.61
CA LEU A 354 -0.03 18.46 -2.16
C LEU A 354 0.69 17.14 -2.47
N TRP A 355 0.48 16.10 -1.67
CA TRP A 355 1.20 14.84 -1.74
C TRP A 355 0.55 13.87 -2.72
N LEU A 356 1.30 13.48 -3.75
CA LEU A 356 0.89 12.47 -4.71
C LEU A 356 1.65 11.17 -4.48
N ASP A 357 0.94 10.09 -4.23
CA ASP A 357 1.54 8.75 -4.19
C ASP A 357 2.14 8.38 -5.55
N ALA A 358 3.17 7.55 -5.50
CA ALA A 358 3.81 7.03 -6.69
C ALA A 358 2.85 6.12 -7.47
N ASP A 359 2.86 6.23 -8.80
CA ASP A 359 2.19 5.27 -9.67
C ASP A 359 2.85 3.89 -9.48
N ASP A 360 2.09 2.94 -8.96
CA ASP A 360 2.52 1.57 -8.68
C ASP A 360 2.12 0.57 -9.78
N THR A 361 1.80 1.09 -10.96
CA THR A 361 1.43 0.32 -12.16
C THR A 361 2.51 0.32 -13.23
N THR A 362 2.53 -0.72 -14.04
CA THR A 362 3.32 -0.79 -15.27
C THR A 362 2.44 -0.35 -16.44
N GLY A 363 2.52 0.94 -16.79
CA GLY A 363 1.73 1.50 -17.89
C GLY A 363 0.22 1.38 -17.66
N GLY A 364 -0.26 1.57 -16.43
CA GLY A 364 -1.68 1.49 -16.08
C GLY A 364 -2.17 0.10 -15.64
N VAL A 365 -1.34 -0.94 -15.71
CA VAL A 365 -1.70 -2.29 -15.23
C VAL A 365 -0.79 -2.72 -14.09
N ARG A 366 -1.37 -3.35 -13.06
CA ARG A 366 -0.61 -3.99 -11.99
C ARG A 366 -1.07 -5.44 -11.84
N LEU A 367 -0.13 -6.37 -11.99
CA LEU A 367 -0.38 -7.81 -11.89
C LEU A 367 -0.09 -8.30 -10.47
N PHE A 368 -0.79 -9.36 -10.06
CA PHE A 368 -0.57 -10.02 -8.79
C PHE A 368 -0.82 -11.52 -8.94
N THR A 369 0.23 -12.32 -8.82
CA THR A 369 0.16 -13.75 -9.13
C THR A 369 -0.48 -14.55 -8.00
N SER A 370 -0.96 -15.75 -8.33
CA SER A 370 -1.51 -16.70 -7.37
C SER A 370 -0.51 -17.06 -6.25
N GLU A 371 0.77 -17.20 -6.57
CA GLU A 371 1.82 -17.47 -5.58
C GLU A 371 2.04 -16.29 -4.63
N ALA A 372 1.95 -15.05 -5.14
CA ALA A 372 2.02 -13.85 -4.31
C ALA A 372 0.79 -13.75 -3.38
N ALA A 373 -0.40 -14.14 -3.86
CA ALA A 373 -1.60 -14.24 -3.05
C ALA A 373 -1.43 -15.30 -1.94
N GLU A 374 -0.93 -16.49 -2.27
CA GLU A 374 -0.60 -17.54 -1.29
C GLU A 374 0.36 -17.07 -0.20
N ALA A 375 1.40 -16.32 -0.58
CA ALA A 375 2.36 -15.78 0.39
C ALA A 375 1.78 -14.76 1.37
N SER A 376 0.66 -14.13 1.02
CA SER A 376 -0.07 -13.19 1.89
C SER A 376 -1.09 -13.87 2.82
N ALA A 377 -1.17 -15.21 2.77
CA ALA A 377 -2.18 -15.98 3.49
C ALA A 377 -2.16 -15.73 5.00
N ARG A 378 -3.34 -15.56 5.57
CA ARG A 378 -3.56 -15.38 7.01
C ARG A 378 -4.86 -16.07 7.43
N VAL A 379 -4.77 -16.91 8.47
CA VAL A 379 -5.93 -17.59 9.04
C VAL A 379 -6.44 -16.78 10.23
N LEU A 380 -7.72 -16.43 10.20
CA LEU A 380 -8.39 -15.74 11.29
C LEU A 380 -9.39 -16.67 11.97
N ASP A 381 -9.22 -16.82 13.28
CA ASP A 381 -10.10 -17.61 14.13
C ASP A 381 -11.33 -16.81 14.57
N ARG A 382 -12.46 -17.50 14.70
CA ARG A 382 -13.68 -16.98 15.34
C ARG A 382 -14.23 -18.01 16.32
N LEU A 383 -15.14 -17.57 17.18
CA LEU A 383 -15.80 -18.46 18.13
C LEU A 383 -16.55 -19.58 17.38
N ASP A 384 -16.47 -20.79 17.87
CA ASP A 384 -17.32 -21.89 17.44
C ASP A 384 -18.49 -22.12 18.38
N ARG A 385 -19.32 -23.11 18.04
CA ARG A 385 -20.46 -23.54 18.85
C ARG A 385 -20.12 -23.88 20.30
N THR A 386 -18.84 -24.16 20.62
CA THR A 386 -18.37 -24.46 21.98
C THR A 386 -17.87 -23.22 22.73
N GLY A 387 -17.81 -22.07 22.06
CA GLY A 387 -17.19 -20.85 22.57
C GLY A 387 -15.66 -20.83 22.47
N THR A 388 -15.07 -21.78 21.75
CA THR A 388 -13.62 -21.84 21.53
C THR A 388 -13.27 -21.09 20.24
N ARG A 389 -12.10 -20.43 20.19
CA ARG A 389 -11.61 -19.86 18.94
C ARG A 389 -11.06 -20.97 18.04
N SER A 390 -11.57 -21.06 16.83
CA SER A 390 -11.11 -22.00 15.82
C SER A 390 -11.10 -21.35 14.43
N PRO A 391 -10.29 -21.87 13.49
CA PRO A 391 -10.16 -21.31 12.15
C PRO A 391 -11.51 -21.09 11.47
N TYR A 392 -11.70 -19.89 10.92
CA TYR A 392 -12.95 -19.52 10.26
C TYR A 392 -12.72 -19.13 8.80
N TYR A 393 -11.72 -18.26 8.56
CA TYR A 393 -11.32 -17.83 7.23
C TYR A 393 -9.83 -17.93 7.03
N GLU A 394 -9.41 -18.27 5.83
CA GLU A 394 -8.10 -17.93 5.30
C GLU A 394 -8.25 -16.77 4.32
N TYR A 395 -7.60 -15.65 4.58
CA TYR A 395 -7.57 -14.48 3.70
C TYR A 395 -6.27 -14.46 2.91
N ARG A 396 -6.36 -14.10 1.63
CA ARG A 396 -5.23 -13.80 0.75
C ARG A 396 -5.52 -12.50 0.02
N ASP A 397 -4.50 -11.67 -0.09
CA ASP A 397 -4.56 -10.43 -0.85
C ASP A 397 -4.69 -10.75 -2.35
N ALA A 398 -5.27 -9.82 -3.11
CA ALA A 398 -5.28 -9.84 -4.57
C ALA A 398 -4.75 -8.50 -5.11
N ALA A 399 -4.72 -8.33 -6.44
CA ALA A 399 -4.19 -7.13 -7.08
C ALA A 399 -4.83 -5.84 -6.52
N MET A 400 -3.99 -5.01 -5.90
CA MET A 400 -4.32 -3.70 -5.37
C MET A 400 -3.33 -2.67 -5.88
N SER A 401 -3.83 -1.47 -6.18
CA SER A 401 -3.02 -0.30 -6.53
C SER A 401 -3.35 0.88 -5.62
N ARG A 402 -2.32 1.65 -5.25
CA ARG A 402 -2.45 2.91 -4.51
C ARG A 402 -3.28 3.95 -5.27
N CYS A 403 -3.30 3.88 -6.60
CA CYS A 403 -4.09 4.74 -7.46
C CYS A 403 -5.58 4.37 -7.49
N SER A 404 -6.04 3.40 -6.68
CA SER A 404 -7.41 2.89 -6.71
C SER A 404 -8.02 2.70 -5.32
N GLN A 405 -9.35 2.59 -5.30
CA GLN A 405 -10.12 2.36 -4.07
C GLN A 405 -10.42 0.88 -3.78
N PHE A 406 -9.87 -0.05 -4.56
CA PHE A 406 -10.09 -1.48 -4.41
C PHE A 406 -9.37 -2.05 -3.18
N ARG A 407 -10.04 -2.97 -2.48
CA ARG A 407 -9.49 -3.86 -1.44
C ARG A 407 -10.07 -5.27 -1.66
N PRO A 408 -9.63 -5.97 -2.73
CA PRO A 408 -10.08 -7.29 -3.07
C PRO A 408 -9.36 -8.34 -2.23
N GLU A 409 -10.13 -9.29 -1.72
CA GLU A 409 -9.64 -10.39 -0.90
C GLU A 409 -10.12 -11.70 -1.50
N TRP A 410 -9.20 -12.66 -1.64
CA TRP A 410 -9.55 -14.05 -1.80
C TRP A 410 -9.76 -14.63 -0.39
N ILE A 411 -10.90 -15.27 -0.15
CA ILE A 411 -11.27 -15.74 1.18
C ILE A 411 -11.76 -17.18 1.06
N LYS A 412 -11.15 -18.09 1.83
CA LYS A 412 -11.61 -19.48 1.94
C LYS A 412 -12.41 -19.69 3.20
N GLU A 413 -13.61 -20.24 3.05
CA GLU A 413 -14.48 -20.64 4.15
C GLU A 413 -13.96 -21.93 4.80
N LEU A 414 -13.36 -21.83 5.99
CA LEU A 414 -12.84 -22.98 6.73
C LEU A 414 -13.90 -23.63 7.63
N ARG A 415 -14.94 -22.88 8.01
CA ARG A 415 -16.04 -23.37 8.84
C ARG A 415 -17.08 -24.07 7.99
N ILE A 416 -17.31 -25.36 8.26
CA ILE A 416 -18.34 -26.16 7.62
C ILE A 416 -19.61 -26.10 8.46
N VAL A 417 -20.73 -25.69 7.83
CA VAL A 417 -22.06 -25.68 8.45
C VAL A 417 -23.03 -26.47 7.58
N THR A 418 -23.79 -27.38 8.20
CA THR A 418 -24.68 -28.32 7.48
C THR A 418 -26.14 -28.24 7.93
N SER A 419 -26.45 -27.47 8.97
CA SER A 419 -27.81 -27.34 9.50
C SER A 419 -28.75 -26.62 8.53
N GLY A 420 -28.20 -25.74 7.69
CA GLY A 420 -28.97 -24.86 6.82
C GLY A 420 -29.70 -23.73 7.55
N ASP A 421 -29.50 -23.61 8.88
CA ASP A 421 -30.11 -22.60 9.74
C ASP A 421 -29.32 -21.28 9.63
N PRO A 422 -29.95 -20.13 9.29
CA PRO A 422 -29.28 -18.83 9.31
C PRO A 422 -28.76 -18.42 10.70
N LEU A 423 -29.27 -19.02 11.78
CA LEU A 423 -28.89 -18.73 13.17
C LEU A 423 -28.00 -19.83 13.78
N ASP A 424 -27.38 -20.69 12.96
CA ASP A 424 -26.47 -21.72 13.46
C ASP A 424 -25.34 -21.07 14.29
N PRO A 425 -25.05 -21.57 15.51
CA PRO A 425 -24.03 -20.99 16.39
C PRO A 425 -22.60 -21.03 15.83
N ASP A 426 -22.33 -21.86 14.82
CA ASP A 426 -21.05 -21.81 14.11
C ASP A 426 -20.98 -20.68 13.07
N VAL A 427 -22.08 -20.02 12.73
CA VAL A 427 -22.07 -18.85 11.85
C VAL A 427 -21.70 -17.63 12.68
N GLN A 428 -20.55 -17.04 12.39
CA GLN A 428 -20.06 -15.86 13.10
C GLN A 428 -20.18 -14.64 12.21
N MET A 429 -21.15 -13.78 12.49
CA MET A 429 -21.38 -12.53 11.75
C MET A 429 -20.26 -11.52 12.01
N ASN A 430 -19.89 -10.76 10.98
CA ASN A 430 -19.12 -9.53 11.20
C ASN A 430 -20.05 -8.39 11.66
N ASN A 431 -19.49 -7.23 11.97
CA ASN A 431 -20.27 -6.04 12.37
C ASN A 431 -20.69 -5.16 11.18
N GLY A 432 -20.58 -5.66 9.96
CA GLY A 432 -20.51 -4.83 8.76
C GLY A 432 -19.23 -4.00 8.70
N HIS A 433 -18.99 -3.36 7.56
CA HIS A 433 -17.82 -2.51 7.36
C HIS A 433 -18.14 -1.38 6.37
N LEU A 434 -17.33 -0.31 6.37
CA LEU A 434 -17.58 0.90 5.57
C LEU A 434 -17.54 0.66 4.06
N MET A 435 -16.77 -0.35 3.63
CA MET A 435 -16.55 -0.59 2.20
C MET A 435 -17.79 -1.24 1.61
N MET A 436 -18.13 -0.86 0.38
CA MET A 436 -19.07 -1.64 -0.40
C MET A 436 -18.41 -2.97 -0.76
N GLN A 437 -19.20 -4.02 -0.95
CA GLN A 437 -18.67 -5.32 -1.31
C GLN A 437 -19.45 -5.92 -2.46
N THR A 438 -18.75 -6.41 -3.48
CA THR A 438 -19.28 -7.37 -4.44
C THR A 438 -18.49 -8.65 -4.35
N THR A 439 -19.17 -9.78 -4.47
CA THR A 439 -18.57 -11.09 -4.24
C THR A 439 -18.88 -12.02 -5.40
N LEU A 440 -17.86 -12.73 -5.89
CA LEU A 440 -18.03 -13.93 -6.72
C LEU A 440 -17.88 -15.17 -5.85
N PHE A 441 -18.83 -16.10 -5.94
CA PHE A 441 -18.78 -17.37 -5.22
C PHE A 441 -18.13 -18.46 -6.08
N LEU A 442 -17.24 -19.25 -5.47
CA LEU A 442 -16.53 -20.38 -6.09
C LEU A 442 -16.69 -21.61 -5.19
N GLY A 443 -17.43 -22.60 -5.65
CA GLY A 443 -17.80 -23.78 -4.86
C GLY A 443 -18.99 -23.53 -3.92
N PRO A 444 -19.32 -24.49 -3.05
CA PRO A 444 -20.56 -24.48 -2.31
C PRO A 444 -20.47 -23.64 -1.02
N VAL A 445 -20.74 -22.34 -1.15
CA VAL A 445 -20.65 -21.34 -0.08
C VAL A 445 -22.05 -20.92 0.36
N ASP A 446 -22.33 -20.94 1.66
CA ASP A 446 -23.51 -20.28 2.21
C ASP A 446 -23.18 -18.83 2.55
N PHE A 447 -24.00 -17.91 2.06
CA PHE A 447 -23.94 -16.48 2.32
C PHE A 447 -25.03 -16.06 3.30
N TYR A 448 -24.63 -15.37 4.37
CA TYR A 448 -25.50 -14.89 5.44
C TYR A 448 -25.44 -13.37 5.53
N TRP A 449 -26.57 -12.73 5.81
CA TRP A 449 -26.63 -11.30 6.12
C TRP A 449 -27.74 -10.97 7.11
N THR A 450 -27.58 -9.89 7.86
CA THR A 450 -28.65 -9.34 8.71
C THR A 450 -29.27 -8.16 7.99
N ASP A 451 -30.59 -8.21 7.77
CA ASP A 451 -31.31 -7.07 7.19
C ASP A 451 -31.52 -5.94 8.21
N ARG A 452 -32.06 -4.81 7.73
CA ARG A 452 -32.39 -3.65 8.56
C ARG A 452 -33.43 -3.90 9.66
N HIS A 453 -34.15 -5.02 9.62
CA HIS A 453 -35.11 -5.44 10.64
C HIS A 453 -34.49 -6.40 11.66
N GLY A 454 -33.18 -6.67 11.57
CA GLY A 454 -32.47 -7.59 12.45
C GLY A 454 -32.69 -9.07 12.12
N LYS A 455 -33.35 -9.39 11.00
CA LYS A 455 -33.55 -10.77 10.57
C LYS A 455 -32.32 -11.25 9.82
N VAL A 456 -31.83 -12.43 10.21
CA VAL A 456 -30.71 -13.09 9.54
C VAL A 456 -31.24 -13.93 8.39
N HIS A 457 -30.69 -13.71 7.21
CA HIS A 457 -30.98 -14.46 6.00
C HIS A 457 -29.82 -15.37 5.64
N ARG A 458 -30.12 -16.42 4.89
CA ARG A 458 -29.14 -17.34 4.31
C ARG A 458 -29.49 -17.56 2.84
N LYS A 459 -28.46 -17.56 1.99
CA LYS A 459 -28.54 -18.01 0.60
C LYS A 459 -27.43 -19.03 0.33
N ALA A 460 -27.82 -20.20 -0.20
CA ALA A 460 -26.85 -21.14 -0.74
C ALA A 460 -26.38 -20.65 -2.11
N CYS A 461 -25.08 -20.42 -2.25
CA CYS A 461 -24.43 -19.97 -3.48
C CYS A 461 -23.47 -21.03 -4.01
N ASP A 462 -23.37 -21.17 -5.33
CA ASP A 462 -22.43 -22.04 -6.03
C ASP A 462 -21.54 -21.25 -7.01
N THR A 463 -20.61 -21.94 -7.68
CA THR A 463 -19.68 -21.32 -8.64
C THR A 463 -20.39 -20.48 -9.69
N GLY A 464 -20.07 -19.19 -9.73
CA GLY A 464 -20.63 -18.23 -10.70
C GLY A 464 -21.80 -17.41 -10.16
N ASP A 465 -22.32 -17.72 -8.98
CA ASP A 465 -23.22 -16.84 -8.27
C ASP A 465 -22.48 -15.58 -7.82
N SER A 466 -23.22 -14.50 -7.59
CA SER A 466 -22.64 -13.25 -7.08
C SER A 466 -23.56 -12.47 -6.17
N ASN A 467 -22.97 -11.56 -5.39
CA ASN A 467 -23.73 -10.57 -4.62
C ASN A 467 -23.17 -9.14 -4.72
N PHE A 468 -23.97 -8.22 -4.23
CA PHE A 468 -23.58 -6.88 -3.79
C PHE A 468 -24.12 -6.67 -2.37
N ILE A 469 -23.33 -6.05 -1.51
CA ILE A 469 -23.66 -5.75 -0.11
C ILE A 469 -23.38 -4.27 0.14
N SER A 470 -24.38 -3.56 0.67
CA SER A 470 -24.26 -2.17 1.07
C SER A 470 -23.38 -2.00 2.32
N PRO A 471 -22.76 -0.82 2.53
CA PRO A 471 -21.92 -0.57 3.70
C PRO A 471 -22.64 -0.86 5.02
N TYR A 472 -21.91 -1.38 5.99
CA TYR A 472 -22.34 -1.70 7.35
C TYR A 472 -23.48 -2.74 7.47
N VAL A 473 -23.86 -3.44 6.41
CA VAL A 473 -24.71 -4.63 6.53
C VAL A 473 -23.90 -5.79 7.12
N PRO A 474 -24.24 -6.33 8.30
CA PRO A 474 -23.57 -7.49 8.88
C PRO A 474 -23.72 -8.71 7.98
N HIS A 475 -22.63 -9.44 7.75
CA HIS A 475 -22.62 -10.63 6.91
C HIS A 475 -21.59 -11.68 7.33
N SER A 476 -21.77 -12.90 6.84
CA SER A 476 -20.82 -14.01 6.98
C SER A 476 -20.94 -15.02 5.85
N PHE A 477 -19.98 -15.93 5.79
CA PHE A 477 -19.86 -16.99 4.81
C PHE A 477 -19.42 -18.29 5.51
N THR A 478 -19.93 -19.43 5.05
CA THR A 478 -19.50 -20.76 5.52
C THR A 478 -19.48 -21.75 4.36
N ALA A 479 -18.72 -22.84 4.51
CA ALA A 479 -18.70 -23.93 3.55
C ALA A 479 -19.86 -24.92 3.81
N ARG A 480 -20.45 -25.47 2.75
CA ARG A 480 -21.33 -26.65 2.86
C ARG A 480 -20.51 -27.94 2.79
N ALA A 481 -21.03 -29.03 3.37
CA ALA A 481 -20.35 -30.32 3.39
C ALA A 481 -20.11 -30.90 1.97
N GLY A 482 -19.00 -31.63 1.81
CA GLY A 482 -18.71 -32.43 0.61
C GLY A 482 -17.82 -31.77 -0.45
N SER A 483 -17.27 -30.58 -0.20
CA SER A 483 -16.29 -29.94 -1.10
C SER A 483 -15.06 -29.45 -0.34
N PRO A 484 -13.83 -29.72 -0.84
CA PRO A 484 -12.61 -29.18 -0.25
C PRO A 484 -12.40 -27.67 -0.50
N GLU A 485 -13.22 -27.05 -1.36
CA GLU A 485 -12.96 -25.72 -1.93
C GLU A 485 -14.25 -24.90 -1.97
N ALA A 486 -14.56 -24.22 -0.86
CA ALA A 486 -15.56 -23.18 -0.75
C ALA A 486 -14.82 -21.85 -0.54
N ILE A 487 -14.87 -20.99 -1.55
CA ILE A 487 -14.08 -19.77 -1.65
C ILE A 487 -14.96 -18.64 -2.18
N ILE A 488 -14.66 -17.42 -1.75
CA ILE A 488 -15.17 -16.21 -2.35
C ILE A 488 -14.05 -15.29 -2.83
N ILE A 489 -14.31 -14.56 -3.91
CA ILE A 489 -13.53 -13.39 -4.30
C ILE A 489 -14.32 -12.16 -3.85
N ALA A 490 -13.99 -11.65 -2.67
CA ALA A 490 -14.65 -10.51 -2.05
C ALA A 490 -13.96 -9.21 -2.50
N VAL A 491 -14.53 -8.55 -3.49
CA VAL A 491 -14.02 -7.27 -3.99
C VAL A 491 -14.70 -6.14 -3.23
N THR A 492 -14.03 -5.68 -2.17
CA THR A 492 -14.47 -4.50 -1.44
C THR A 492 -13.90 -3.23 -2.05
N TYR A 493 -14.65 -2.12 -2.00
CA TYR A 493 -14.20 -0.85 -2.55
C TYR A 493 -14.83 0.37 -1.87
N GLY A 494 -14.13 1.50 -1.95
CA GLY A 494 -14.59 2.78 -1.43
C GLY A 494 -15.52 3.52 -2.40
N GLY A 495 -16.36 4.40 -1.87
CA GLY A 495 -17.15 5.35 -2.66
C GLY A 495 -17.01 6.78 -2.15
N ASN A 496 -17.96 7.65 -2.51
CA ASN A 496 -17.91 9.08 -2.19
C ASN A 496 -17.84 9.37 -0.68
N VAL A 497 -18.52 8.56 0.17
CA VAL A 497 -18.43 8.71 1.65
C VAL A 497 -17.01 8.52 2.16
N ARG A 498 -16.25 7.56 1.59
CA ARG A 498 -14.86 7.35 1.96
C ARG A 498 -13.96 8.54 1.56
N ARG A 499 -14.33 9.26 0.49
CA ARG A 499 -13.60 10.46 0.03
C ARG A 499 -13.85 11.64 0.96
N ALA A 500 -15.08 11.78 1.44
CA ALA A 500 -15.47 12.82 2.39
C ALA A 500 -15.13 12.49 3.86
N LEU A 501 -14.31 11.46 4.13
CA LEU A 501 -14.09 10.95 5.49
C LEU A 501 -13.57 12.04 6.46
N THR A 502 -12.75 12.98 5.96
CA THR A 502 -12.26 14.11 6.76
C THR A 502 -13.41 14.99 7.26
N GLU A 503 -14.44 15.24 6.45
CA GLU A 503 -15.61 16.03 6.86
C GLU A 503 -16.50 15.24 7.82
N PHE A 504 -16.76 13.96 7.52
CA PHE A 504 -17.49 13.06 8.43
C PHE A 504 -16.81 12.91 9.80
N SER A 505 -15.49 13.10 9.87
CA SER A 505 -14.77 13.08 11.15
C SER A 505 -14.99 14.35 11.99
N ARG A 506 -15.40 15.45 11.35
CA ARG A 506 -15.64 16.76 11.97
C ARG A 506 -17.11 17.04 12.21
N VAL A 507 -17.99 16.53 11.35
CA VAL A 507 -19.45 16.69 11.40
C VAL A 507 -20.06 15.39 11.88
N GLY A 508 -20.85 15.43 12.97
CA GLY A 508 -21.43 14.23 13.54
C GLY A 508 -22.45 13.56 12.61
N ALA A 509 -22.48 12.22 12.59
CA ALA A 509 -23.36 11.45 11.69
C ALA A 509 -24.85 11.84 11.75
N ARG A 510 -25.36 12.22 12.93
CA ARG A 510 -26.76 12.71 13.08
C ARG A 510 -27.02 14.01 12.32
N GLN A 511 -26.06 14.92 12.28
CA GLN A 511 -26.17 16.18 11.56
C GLN A 511 -26.14 15.92 10.05
N VAL A 512 -25.24 15.06 9.59
CA VAL A 512 -25.19 14.66 8.18
C VAL A 512 -26.47 13.95 7.75
N LEU A 513 -27.04 13.10 8.60
CA LEU A 513 -28.33 12.44 8.32
C LEU A 513 -29.46 13.46 8.15
N SER A 514 -29.47 14.54 8.93
CA SER A 514 -30.45 15.64 8.75
C SER A 514 -30.24 16.46 7.46
N LEU A 515 -29.12 16.30 6.76
CA LEU A 515 -28.88 16.91 5.45
C LEU A 515 -29.23 15.94 4.31
N ALA A 516 -28.96 14.65 4.48
CA ALA A 516 -29.15 13.64 3.44
C ALA A 516 -30.58 13.06 3.42
N GLY A 517 -31.19 12.88 4.58
CA GLY A 517 -32.39 12.04 4.75
C GLY A 517 -32.08 10.54 4.63
N ASP A 518 -33.09 9.71 4.90
CA ASP A 518 -32.99 8.25 4.70
C ASP A 518 -33.76 7.86 3.44
N LEU A 519 -33.06 7.29 2.44
CA LEU A 519 -33.66 6.86 1.18
C LEU A 519 -34.67 5.71 1.33
N ARG A 520 -34.73 5.08 2.51
CA ARG A 520 -35.75 4.09 2.87
C ARG A 520 -37.10 4.75 3.18
N GLU A 521 -37.07 6.03 3.56
CA GLU A 521 -38.22 6.85 3.93
C GLU A 521 -38.41 7.96 2.88
N LEU A 522 -38.90 7.58 1.70
CA LEU A 522 -38.92 8.46 0.51
C LEU A 522 -39.52 9.86 0.74
N PRO A 523 -40.69 10.04 1.39
CA PRO A 523 -41.19 11.37 1.70
C PRO A 523 -40.22 12.17 2.55
N ALA A 524 -39.62 11.55 3.58
CA ALA A 524 -38.64 12.21 4.42
C ALA A 524 -37.37 12.58 3.63
N ALA A 525 -36.85 11.70 2.76
CA ALA A 525 -35.70 12.01 1.91
C ALA A 525 -35.96 13.21 0.99
N ARG A 526 -37.13 13.27 0.34
CA ARG A 526 -37.54 14.42 -0.49
C ARG A 526 -37.56 15.73 0.31
N ARG A 527 -38.10 15.69 1.52
CA ARG A 527 -38.10 16.86 2.42
C ARG A 527 -36.68 17.35 2.72
N HIS A 528 -35.76 16.44 3.04
CA HIS A 528 -34.39 16.83 3.38
C HIS A 528 -33.63 17.41 2.18
N VAL A 529 -33.80 16.83 0.98
CA VAL A 529 -33.20 17.39 -0.25
C VAL A 529 -33.72 18.79 -0.51
N LEU A 530 -35.04 19.01 -0.52
CA LEU A 530 -35.62 20.33 -0.75
C LEU A 530 -35.21 21.32 0.34
N LYS A 531 -35.31 20.92 1.61
CA LYS A 531 -34.91 21.73 2.76
C LYS A 531 -33.46 22.18 2.65
N ARG A 532 -32.54 21.30 2.26
CA ARG A 532 -31.12 21.64 2.08
C ARG A 532 -30.93 22.76 1.05
N HIS A 533 -31.67 22.73 -0.05
CA HIS A 533 -31.62 23.80 -1.05
C HIS A 533 -32.27 25.09 -0.56
N LEU A 534 -33.40 25.01 0.14
CA LEU A 534 -34.05 26.18 0.75
C LEU A 534 -33.14 26.86 1.79
N ASP A 535 -32.52 26.07 2.66
CA ASP A 535 -31.59 26.58 3.66
C ASP A 535 -30.36 27.24 2.99
N ALA A 536 -29.84 26.66 1.91
CA ALA A 536 -28.72 27.22 1.15
C ALA A 536 -29.08 28.56 0.48
N GLU A 537 -30.30 28.69 -0.03
CA GLU A 537 -30.85 29.95 -0.57
C GLU A 537 -31.37 30.91 0.52
N CYS A 538 -31.27 30.54 1.80
CA CYS A 538 -31.83 31.28 2.93
C CYS A 538 -33.33 31.58 2.79
N MET A 539 -34.07 30.70 2.11
CA MET A 539 -35.50 30.86 1.84
C MET A 539 -36.37 30.28 2.94
N THR A 540 -37.36 31.06 3.38
CA THR A 540 -38.47 30.56 4.20
C THR A 540 -39.50 29.83 3.34
N GLU A 541 -40.31 28.98 3.95
CA GLU A 541 -41.44 28.30 3.27
C GLU A 541 -42.40 29.32 2.62
N GLN A 542 -42.64 30.45 3.27
CA GLN A 542 -43.51 31.52 2.73
C GLN A 542 -42.92 32.17 1.48
N SER A 543 -41.64 32.54 1.53
CA SER A 543 -40.94 33.10 0.37
C SER A 543 -40.83 32.11 -0.79
N PHE A 544 -40.70 30.81 -0.48
CA PHE A 544 -40.67 29.76 -1.47
C PHE A 544 -42.04 29.53 -2.11
N ALA A 545 -43.12 29.50 -1.33
CA ALA A 545 -44.46 29.44 -1.89
C ALA A 545 -44.74 30.65 -2.81
N ALA A 546 -44.35 31.85 -2.38
CA ALA A 546 -44.51 33.06 -3.18
C ALA A 546 -43.74 33.02 -4.51
N SER A 547 -42.55 32.40 -4.56
CA SER A 547 -41.75 32.31 -5.79
C SER A 547 -42.34 31.36 -6.83
N LEU A 548 -43.20 30.41 -6.41
CA LEU A 548 -43.83 29.43 -7.31
C LEU A 548 -45.23 29.85 -7.80
N LEU A 549 -45.85 30.88 -7.20
CA LEU A 549 -47.15 31.40 -7.65
C LEU A 549 -47.18 31.80 -9.14
N PRO A 550 -46.17 32.49 -9.70
CA PRO A 550 -46.18 32.85 -11.13
C PRO A 550 -46.16 31.64 -12.08
N ALA A 551 -45.65 30.50 -11.60
CA ALA A 551 -45.67 29.24 -12.33
C ALA A 551 -46.99 28.46 -12.17
N GLY A 552 -47.96 29.01 -11.43
CA GLY A 552 -49.28 28.42 -11.23
C GLY A 552 -49.35 27.35 -10.13
N VAL A 553 -48.31 27.22 -9.29
CA VAL A 553 -48.31 26.25 -8.18
C VAL A 553 -49.02 26.87 -6.97
N ALA A 554 -50.16 26.28 -6.56
CA ALA A 554 -50.94 26.78 -5.43
C ALA A 554 -50.21 26.57 -4.09
N GLU A 555 -50.41 27.47 -3.12
CA GLU A 555 -49.75 27.43 -1.80
C GLU A 555 -50.00 26.12 -1.03
N ALA A 556 -51.23 25.58 -1.09
CA ALA A 556 -51.54 24.26 -0.50
C ALA A 556 -50.68 23.14 -1.13
N ARG A 557 -50.46 23.21 -2.45
CA ARG A 557 -49.64 22.24 -3.17
C ARG A 557 -48.16 22.39 -2.83
N VAL A 558 -47.67 23.62 -2.63
CA VAL A 558 -46.30 23.86 -2.12
C VAL A 558 -46.13 23.23 -0.73
N THR A 559 -47.15 23.35 0.14
CA THR A 559 -47.14 22.73 1.47
C THR A 559 -47.05 21.21 1.38
N ASP A 560 -47.78 20.58 0.46
CA ASP A 560 -47.70 19.13 0.23
C ASP A 560 -46.29 18.69 -0.22
N ILE A 561 -45.65 19.47 -1.10
CA ILE A 561 -44.29 19.22 -1.60
C ILE A 561 -43.25 19.39 -0.48
N LEU A 562 -43.37 20.45 0.33
CA LEU A 562 -42.56 20.66 1.53
C LEU A 562 -42.72 19.51 2.55
N ASN A 563 -43.85 18.82 2.52
CA ASN A 563 -44.12 17.63 3.32
C ASN A 563 -43.68 16.31 2.66
N GLY A 564 -43.03 16.36 1.48
CA GLY A 564 -42.42 15.20 0.82
C GLY A 564 -43.25 14.59 -0.31
N SER A 565 -44.34 15.24 -0.71
CA SER A 565 -45.13 14.80 -1.88
C SER A 565 -44.31 14.92 -3.16
N GLU A 566 -44.52 13.99 -4.10
CA GLU A 566 -43.86 14.01 -5.40
C GLU A 566 -44.38 15.17 -6.25
N PRO A 567 -43.51 16.08 -6.72
CA PRO A 567 -43.93 17.13 -7.65
C PRO A 567 -44.07 16.59 -9.09
N THR A 568 -44.92 17.21 -9.90
CA THR A 568 -44.99 16.94 -11.35
C THR A 568 -43.75 17.45 -12.07
N ALA A 569 -43.59 17.13 -13.36
CA ALA A 569 -42.47 17.62 -14.15
C ALA A 569 -42.46 19.16 -14.27
N GLU A 570 -43.64 19.78 -14.41
CA GLU A 570 -43.80 21.23 -14.45
C GLU A 570 -43.49 21.86 -13.10
N GLU A 571 -43.96 21.26 -12.00
CA GLU A 571 -43.66 21.70 -10.64
C GLU A 571 -42.15 21.60 -10.36
N LEU A 572 -41.51 20.48 -10.71
CA LEU A 572 -40.06 20.31 -10.59
C LEU A 572 -39.28 21.36 -11.38
N ALA A 573 -39.72 21.68 -12.60
CA ALA A 573 -39.09 22.73 -13.41
C ALA A 573 -39.24 24.11 -12.76
N ALA A 574 -40.42 24.41 -12.21
CA ALA A 574 -40.66 25.66 -11.48
C ALA A 574 -39.79 25.76 -10.22
N ILE A 575 -39.69 24.68 -9.43
CA ILE A 575 -38.85 24.60 -8.23
C ILE A 575 -37.37 24.76 -8.60
N ALA A 576 -36.90 24.03 -9.60
CA ALA A 576 -35.51 24.11 -10.07
C ALA A 576 -35.15 25.52 -10.52
N SER A 577 -36.05 26.19 -11.25
CA SER A 577 -35.89 27.59 -11.66
C SER A 577 -35.86 28.54 -10.46
N ALA A 578 -36.77 28.37 -9.50
CA ALA A 578 -36.85 29.22 -8.30
C ALA A 578 -35.61 29.10 -7.40
N LEU A 579 -34.97 27.93 -7.36
CA LEU A 579 -33.78 27.64 -6.55
C LEU A 579 -32.47 27.74 -7.35
N THR A 580 -32.53 28.05 -8.65
CA THR A 580 -31.36 28.09 -9.54
C THR A 580 -30.54 26.78 -9.52
N VAL A 581 -31.23 25.64 -9.52
CA VAL A 581 -30.61 24.30 -9.56
C VAL A 581 -31.08 23.51 -10.78
N ARG A 582 -30.43 22.37 -11.08
CA ARG A 582 -30.91 21.46 -12.12
C ARG A 582 -32.07 20.64 -11.58
N ILE A 583 -32.98 20.20 -12.44
CA ILE A 583 -34.05 19.25 -12.07
C ILE A 583 -33.45 18.00 -11.42
N SER A 584 -32.33 17.50 -11.94
CA SER A 584 -31.63 16.32 -11.41
C SER A 584 -31.17 16.47 -9.95
N ASP A 585 -30.93 17.71 -9.48
CA ASP A 585 -30.48 17.97 -8.12
C ASP A 585 -31.61 17.81 -7.09
N LEU A 586 -32.86 17.80 -7.55
CA LEU A 586 -34.08 17.64 -6.75
C LEU A 586 -34.64 16.21 -6.76
N LEU A 587 -34.13 15.34 -7.65
CA LEU A 587 -34.64 13.98 -7.79
C LEU A 587 -34.10 13.07 -6.68
N VAL A 588 -34.99 12.26 -6.11
CA VAL A 588 -34.66 11.28 -5.07
C VAL A 588 -35.02 9.88 -5.53
N CYS A 589 -34.02 8.99 -5.54
CA CYS A 589 -34.19 7.58 -5.84
C CYS A 589 -34.39 6.80 -4.51
N PRO A 590 -35.53 6.13 -4.28
CA PRO A 590 -35.73 5.34 -3.05
C PRO A 590 -34.76 4.16 -2.99
N LEU A 591 -34.46 3.66 -1.80
CA LEU A 591 -33.68 2.43 -1.61
C LEU A 591 -34.60 1.27 -1.24
N GLU A 592 -34.83 0.36 -2.19
CA GLU A 592 -35.64 -0.83 -1.92
C GLU A 592 -34.89 -1.83 -1.05
N GLU A 593 -35.61 -2.68 -0.32
CA GLU A 593 -35.01 -3.71 0.55
C GLU A 593 -34.09 -4.66 -0.22
N SER A 594 -34.52 -5.08 -1.41
CA SER A 594 -33.77 -5.98 -2.27
C SER A 594 -32.51 -5.36 -2.88
N GLU A 595 -32.30 -4.05 -2.70
CA GLU A 595 -31.16 -3.32 -3.25
C GLU A 595 -30.04 -3.08 -2.24
N GLU A 596 -30.32 -3.28 -0.95
CA GLU A 596 -29.30 -3.27 0.11
C GLU A 596 -28.35 -4.46 -0.02
N VAL A 597 -28.92 -5.65 -0.27
CA VAL A 597 -28.22 -6.89 -0.58
C VAL A 597 -28.81 -7.48 -1.83
N VAL A 598 -28.06 -7.40 -2.93
CA VAL A 598 -28.47 -7.98 -4.22
C VAL A 598 -27.77 -9.31 -4.40
N THR A 599 -28.50 -10.34 -4.83
CA THR A 599 -27.90 -11.64 -5.16
C THR A 599 -28.36 -12.09 -6.54
N THR A 600 -27.46 -12.67 -7.32
CA THR A 600 -27.75 -13.15 -8.68
C THR A 600 -27.20 -14.57 -8.82
N GLY A 601 -28.02 -15.48 -9.35
CA GLY A 601 -27.57 -16.83 -9.68
C GLY A 601 -26.76 -16.90 -10.99
N ALA A 602 -25.92 -17.92 -11.14
CA ALA A 602 -25.13 -18.14 -12.35
C ALA A 602 -26.01 -18.27 -13.60
N SER A 603 -27.12 -19.01 -13.53
CA SER A 603 -28.07 -19.18 -14.66
C SER A 603 -28.66 -17.85 -15.12
N ASP A 604 -29.06 -17.00 -14.17
CA ASP A 604 -29.68 -15.69 -14.46
C ASP A 604 -28.65 -14.69 -14.99
N THR A 605 -27.40 -14.84 -14.59
CA THR A 605 -26.26 -14.08 -15.12
C THR A 605 -26.05 -14.41 -16.60
N TRP A 606 -25.94 -15.71 -16.93
CA TRP A 606 -25.62 -16.17 -18.27
C TRP A 606 -26.77 -16.04 -19.28
N SER A 607 -28.03 -16.06 -18.84
CA SER A 607 -29.17 -15.76 -19.72
C SER A 607 -29.18 -14.31 -20.23
N ARG A 608 -28.46 -13.42 -19.54
CA ARG A 608 -28.28 -11.99 -19.90
C ARG A 608 -26.88 -11.72 -20.49
N ALA A 609 -26.13 -12.76 -20.83
CA ALA A 609 -24.80 -12.62 -21.41
C ALA A 609 -24.86 -11.88 -22.73
N ARG A 610 -23.93 -10.94 -22.90
CA ARG A 610 -23.76 -10.19 -24.13
C ARG A 610 -22.64 -10.82 -24.93
N GLN A 611 -22.96 -11.27 -26.13
CA GLN A 611 -21.98 -11.75 -27.10
C GLN A 611 -21.27 -10.55 -27.74
N LEU A 612 -19.95 -10.50 -27.56
CA LEU A 612 -19.04 -9.66 -28.33
C LEU A 612 -18.30 -10.52 -29.36
N SER A 613 -17.39 -9.92 -30.13
CA SER A 613 -16.69 -10.63 -31.20
C SER A 613 -15.72 -11.69 -30.67
N THR A 614 -15.11 -11.40 -29.51
CA THR A 614 -14.08 -12.23 -28.88
C THR A 614 -14.40 -12.59 -27.43
N TYR A 615 -15.47 -12.03 -26.85
CA TYR A 615 -15.88 -12.28 -25.47
C TYR A 615 -17.37 -12.64 -25.35
N LEU A 616 -17.69 -13.41 -24.31
CA LEU A 616 -19.03 -13.47 -23.73
C LEU A 616 -18.99 -12.76 -22.38
N MET A 617 -19.84 -11.75 -22.18
CA MET A 617 -19.86 -10.95 -20.95
C MET A 617 -21.21 -11.04 -20.24
N ALA A 618 -21.26 -11.77 -19.15
CA ALA A 618 -22.46 -11.98 -18.35
C ALA A 618 -22.49 -11.03 -17.13
N PRO A 619 -23.53 -10.18 -16.97
CA PRO A 619 -23.60 -9.22 -15.86
C PRO A 619 -23.91 -9.91 -14.53
N LEU A 620 -23.05 -9.68 -13.54
CA LEU A 620 -23.21 -10.16 -12.17
C LEU A 620 -24.07 -9.19 -11.33
N ALA A 621 -24.24 -9.48 -10.02
CA ALA A 621 -25.01 -8.66 -9.09
C ALA A 621 -24.55 -7.18 -9.06
N ARG A 622 -25.52 -6.26 -9.09
CA ARG A 622 -25.36 -4.79 -9.10
C ARG A 622 -26.57 -4.12 -8.47
N THR A 623 -26.41 -2.86 -8.05
CA THR A 623 -27.49 -2.02 -7.51
C THR A 623 -27.61 -0.71 -8.29
N ARG A 624 -28.82 -0.14 -8.38
CA ARG A 624 -29.04 1.15 -9.04
C ARG A 624 -28.38 2.33 -8.32
N HIS A 625 -28.11 2.17 -7.02
CA HIS A 625 -27.44 3.19 -6.19
C HIS A 625 -25.92 3.24 -6.39
N GLN A 626 -25.37 2.30 -7.17
CA GLN A 626 -23.97 2.28 -7.59
C GLN A 626 -23.94 2.11 -9.12
N PRO A 627 -24.39 3.11 -9.88
CA PRO A 627 -24.55 2.97 -11.33
C PRO A 627 -23.22 2.67 -12.03
N ASP A 628 -22.10 3.14 -11.50
CA ASP A 628 -20.76 2.90 -12.05
C ASP A 628 -20.12 1.58 -11.57
N LEU A 629 -20.76 0.83 -10.65
CA LEU A 629 -20.35 -0.54 -10.36
C LEU A 629 -20.76 -1.43 -11.54
N LYS A 630 -19.76 -1.94 -12.29
CA LYS A 630 -19.99 -2.91 -13.36
C LYS A 630 -19.22 -4.19 -13.09
N THR A 631 -19.93 -5.27 -12.84
CA THR A 631 -19.39 -6.60 -12.52
C THR A 631 -19.73 -7.61 -13.62
N PHE A 632 -18.76 -8.37 -14.11
CA PHE A 632 -18.95 -9.33 -15.19
C PHE A 632 -18.26 -10.65 -14.89
N ASP A 633 -18.93 -11.72 -15.26
CA ASP A 633 -18.31 -12.99 -15.59
C ASP A 633 -18.00 -12.96 -17.09
N VAL A 634 -16.71 -13.00 -17.43
CA VAL A 634 -16.21 -12.86 -18.80
C VAL A 634 -15.62 -14.18 -19.25
N GLU A 635 -16.10 -14.71 -20.37
CA GLU A 635 -15.47 -15.81 -21.08
C GLU A 635 -14.71 -15.28 -22.29
N VAL A 636 -13.42 -15.59 -22.35
CA VAL A 636 -12.55 -15.30 -23.50
C VAL A 636 -12.70 -16.42 -24.53
N LEU A 637 -13.22 -16.10 -25.71
CA LEU A 637 -13.55 -17.07 -26.75
C LEU A 637 -12.31 -17.51 -27.53
N ASP A 638 -12.39 -18.64 -28.23
CA ASP A 638 -11.27 -19.14 -29.05
C ASP A 638 -10.90 -18.19 -30.20
N SER A 639 -11.85 -17.33 -30.60
CA SER A 639 -11.67 -16.27 -31.60
C SER A 639 -10.82 -15.10 -31.11
N ALA A 640 -10.50 -15.00 -29.81
CA ALA A 640 -9.73 -13.90 -29.23
C ALA A 640 -8.23 -14.00 -29.58
N ARG A 641 -7.88 -13.85 -30.86
CA ARG A 641 -6.51 -13.95 -31.40
C ARG A 641 -6.20 -12.83 -32.42
N PRO A 642 -5.89 -11.60 -31.97
CA PRO A 642 -5.99 -11.11 -30.60
C PRO A 642 -7.45 -10.82 -30.20
N GLY A 643 -7.71 -10.68 -28.90
CA GLY A 643 -8.99 -10.19 -28.39
C GLY A 643 -9.32 -8.78 -28.87
N GLU A 644 -10.59 -8.40 -28.81
CA GLU A 644 -11.03 -7.03 -29.09
C GLU A 644 -10.63 -6.05 -27.97
N GLU A 645 -10.41 -4.78 -28.31
CA GLU A 645 -9.98 -3.77 -27.33
C GLU A 645 -11.09 -3.40 -26.36
N LEU A 646 -10.69 -3.25 -25.10
CA LEU A 646 -11.49 -2.70 -24.03
C LEU A 646 -10.82 -1.43 -23.53
N CYS A 647 -11.61 -0.36 -23.39
CA CYS A 647 -11.19 0.89 -22.77
C CYS A 647 -12.39 1.50 -22.03
N CYS A 648 -12.21 1.91 -20.78
CA CYS A 648 -13.24 2.59 -20.00
C CYS A 648 -12.64 3.56 -18.99
N GLY A 649 -13.37 4.62 -18.64
CA GLY A 649 -12.96 5.60 -17.62
C GLY A 649 -13.08 5.13 -16.17
N LEU A 650 -13.36 3.85 -15.92
CA LEU A 650 -13.48 3.26 -14.58
C LEU A 650 -12.22 2.48 -14.23
N HIS A 651 -11.89 2.40 -12.95
CA HIS A 651 -10.89 1.47 -12.46
C HIS A 651 -11.41 0.05 -12.63
N ALA A 652 -10.55 -0.90 -13.02
CA ALA A 652 -10.94 -2.30 -13.12
C ALA A 652 -10.07 -3.21 -12.27
N PHE A 653 -10.70 -4.20 -11.65
CA PHE A 653 -10.10 -5.35 -11.02
C PHE A 653 -10.48 -6.60 -11.82
N VAL A 654 -9.51 -7.48 -12.05
CA VAL A 654 -9.67 -8.73 -12.78
C VAL A 654 -9.15 -9.86 -11.91
N TYR A 655 -9.91 -10.93 -11.80
CA TYR A 655 -9.44 -12.19 -11.19
C TYR A 655 -9.68 -13.34 -12.17
N HIS A 656 -8.65 -14.14 -12.42
CA HIS A 656 -8.75 -15.31 -13.29
C HIS A 656 -9.20 -16.52 -12.47
N PHE A 657 -10.43 -16.99 -12.72
CA PHE A 657 -11.00 -18.17 -12.05
C PHE A 657 -11.27 -19.34 -13.01
N GLY A 658 -10.78 -19.22 -14.26
CA GLY A 658 -10.87 -20.28 -15.26
C GLY A 658 -9.82 -21.37 -15.07
N SER A 659 -9.82 -22.37 -15.95
CA SER A 659 -8.83 -23.45 -15.98
C SER A 659 -7.72 -23.25 -17.02
N GLU A 660 -7.90 -22.34 -17.98
CA GLU A 660 -6.97 -22.10 -19.08
C GLU A 660 -6.35 -20.70 -18.99
N PRO A 661 -5.04 -20.52 -19.27
CA PRO A 661 -4.37 -19.23 -19.19
C PRO A 661 -4.95 -18.21 -20.19
N VAL A 662 -4.86 -16.93 -19.83
CA VAL A 662 -5.30 -15.80 -20.66
C VAL A 662 -4.15 -14.83 -20.85
N GLU A 663 -3.91 -14.38 -22.08
CA GLU A 663 -2.97 -13.31 -22.35
C GLU A 663 -3.65 -11.96 -22.14
N LEU A 664 -3.09 -11.11 -21.28
CA LEU A 664 -3.46 -9.71 -21.12
C LEU A 664 -2.42 -8.84 -21.83
N SER A 665 -2.84 -8.13 -22.87
CA SER A 665 -2.03 -7.09 -23.51
C SER A 665 -2.64 -5.72 -23.29
N TRP A 666 -1.79 -4.70 -23.14
CA TRP A 666 -2.23 -3.33 -22.93
C TRP A 666 -1.25 -2.33 -23.52
N VAL A 667 -1.76 -1.14 -23.79
CA VAL A 667 -0.96 0.04 -24.13
C VAL A 667 -1.27 1.10 -23.09
N GLY A 668 -0.24 1.58 -22.41
CA GLY A 668 -0.45 2.61 -21.40
C GLY A 668 0.83 3.26 -20.90
N GLY A 669 0.65 4.18 -19.95
CA GLY A 669 1.67 5.13 -19.53
C GLY A 669 1.80 6.33 -20.49
N LYS A 670 2.51 7.39 -20.06
CA LYS A 670 2.71 8.62 -20.86
C LYS A 670 3.38 8.34 -22.21
N ALA A 671 4.23 7.31 -22.29
CA ALA A 671 4.97 6.93 -23.48
C ALA A 671 4.20 5.97 -24.43
N GLN A 672 2.98 5.54 -24.06
CA GLN A 672 2.12 4.65 -24.85
C GLN A 672 2.87 3.37 -25.31
N VAL A 673 3.56 2.72 -24.37
CA VAL A 673 4.32 1.50 -24.65
C VAL A 673 3.38 0.29 -24.60
N ALA A 674 3.58 -0.65 -25.53
CA ALA A 674 2.84 -1.91 -25.55
C ALA A 674 3.46 -2.91 -24.58
N HIS A 675 2.60 -3.55 -23.79
CA HIS A 675 2.96 -4.55 -22.81
C HIS A 675 2.10 -5.80 -22.99
N THR A 676 2.62 -6.94 -22.55
CA THR A 676 1.89 -8.21 -22.53
C THR A 676 2.28 -9.04 -21.32
N ALA A 677 1.32 -9.78 -20.79
CA ALA A 677 1.52 -10.73 -19.70
C ALA A 677 0.54 -11.90 -19.82
N THR A 678 0.87 -13.04 -19.23
CA THR A 678 -0.05 -14.17 -19.13
C THR A 678 -0.63 -14.22 -17.72
N LEU A 679 -1.96 -14.19 -17.62
CA LEU A 679 -2.71 -14.45 -16.39
C LEU A 679 -2.95 -15.95 -16.27
N GLN A 680 -2.34 -16.57 -15.27
CA GLN A 680 -2.62 -17.95 -14.87
C GLN A 680 -3.90 -18.04 -14.03
N PRO A 681 -4.53 -19.22 -13.93
CA PRO A 681 -5.58 -19.46 -12.95
C PRO A 681 -5.17 -19.02 -11.53
N GLY A 682 -5.98 -18.19 -10.90
CA GLY A 682 -5.73 -17.61 -9.57
C GLY A 682 -5.01 -16.27 -9.59
N ASP A 683 -4.46 -15.83 -10.74
CA ASP A 683 -3.87 -14.51 -10.86
C ASP A 683 -4.93 -13.42 -10.87
N SER A 684 -4.51 -12.21 -10.49
CA SER A 684 -5.33 -11.02 -10.54
C SER A 684 -4.60 -9.83 -11.15
N ALA A 685 -5.36 -8.86 -11.64
CA ALA A 685 -4.83 -7.62 -12.17
C ALA A 685 -5.69 -6.42 -11.78
N TYR A 686 -5.03 -5.31 -11.53
CA TYR A 686 -5.63 -3.98 -11.53
C TYR A 686 -5.35 -3.30 -12.87
N ILE A 687 -6.35 -2.60 -13.41
CA ILE A 687 -6.24 -1.82 -14.64
C ILE A 687 -6.77 -0.40 -14.37
N ALA A 688 -5.93 0.59 -14.62
CA ALA A 688 -6.22 2.00 -14.43
C ALA A 688 -7.23 2.52 -15.49
N PRO A 689 -8.01 3.57 -15.18
CA PRO A 689 -8.91 4.22 -16.12
C PRO A 689 -8.23 4.56 -17.45
N LEU A 690 -8.97 4.42 -18.54
CA LEU A 690 -8.57 4.73 -19.92
C LEU A 690 -7.39 3.89 -20.47
N THR A 691 -6.93 2.88 -19.73
CA THR A 691 -5.93 1.93 -20.25
C THR A 691 -6.57 1.03 -21.29
N VAL A 692 -6.07 1.11 -22.54
CA VAL A 692 -6.52 0.24 -23.63
C VAL A 692 -5.90 -1.14 -23.43
N HIS A 693 -6.74 -2.17 -23.28
CA HIS A 693 -6.31 -3.53 -23.02
C HIS A 693 -7.14 -4.57 -23.79
N ARG A 694 -6.61 -5.79 -23.89
CA ARG A 694 -7.24 -6.94 -24.55
C ARG A 694 -6.97 -8.20 -23.75
N PHE A 695 -7.93 -9.12 -23.75
CA PHE A 695 -7.72 -10.50 -23.29
C PHE A 695 -7.69 -11.41 -24.51
N SER A 696 -6.62 -12.17 -24.68
CA SER A 696 -6.43 -13.05 -25.84
C SER A 696 -6.20 -14.48 -25.39
N VAL A 697 -6.44 -15.41 -26.31
CA VAL A 697 -5.92 -16.77 -26.16
C VAL A 697 -4.41 -16.72 -26.30
N CYS A 698 -3.68 -17.31 -25.36
CA CYS A 698 -2.22 -17.37 -25.42
C CYS A 698 -1.75 -17.96 -26.76
N SER A 699 -0.78 -17.31 -27.39
CA SER A 699 -0.14 -17.83 -28.60
C SER A 699 0.64 -19.11 -28.28
N LEU A 700 0.58 -20.12 -29.16
CA LEU A 700 1.35 -21.35 -29.04
C LEU A 700 2.83 -21.05 -29.27
N ALA A 701 3.59 -20.71 -28.23
CA ALA A 701 5.04 -20.59 -28.27
C ALA A 701 5.71 -21.56 -27.27
N SER A 702 6.21 -22.67 -27.84
CA SER A 702 7.07 -23.75 -27.29
C SER A 702 6.56 -24.60 -26.10
N PRO A 703 6.48 -25.95 -26.27
CA PRO A 703 6.13 -26.86 -25.20
C PRO A 703 7.34 -27.04 -24.26
N ARG A 704 7.38 -26.29 -23.16
CA ARG A 704 8.02 -26.82 -21.94
C ARG A 704 7.05 -27.81 -21.29
N ASN A 705 7.09 -29.03 -21.81
CA ASN A 705 6.76 -30.29 -21.14
C ASN A 705 5.58 -30.25 -20.14
N THR A 706 4.35 -30.18 -20.63
CA THR A 706 3.16 -30.50 -19.82
C THR A 706 2.60 -31.86 -20.21
N ARG A 707 3.34 -32.93 -19.84
CA ARG A 707 2.67 -34.17 -19.47
C ARG A 707 2.18 -34.02 -18.03
N SER A 708 0.97 -33.50 -17.86
CA SER A 708 0.11 -33.89 -16.75
C SER A 708 -1.34 -33.55 -17.04
N SER A 709 -2.11 -34.58 -17.41
CA SER A 709 -3.52 -34.72 -17.05
C SER A 709 -3.66 -34.92 -15.53
N GLN A 710 -3.13 -33.98 -14.73
CA GLN A 710 -3.39 -33.92 -13.30
C GLN A 710 -4.42 -32.82 -13.03
N PRO A 711 -5.41 -33.05 -12.14
CA PRO A 711 -6.18 -31.96 -11.59
C PRO A 711 -5.22 -30.99 -10.89
N ASN A 712 -5.51 -29.69 -11.00
CA ASN A 712 -4.72 -28.60 -10.44
C ASN A 712 -4.29 -28.93 -8.98
N PRO A 713 -2.99 -28.88 -8.63
CA PRO A 713 -2.53 -29.15 -7.26
C PRO A 713 -2.96 -28.07 -6.24
N ASN A 714 -3.48 -26.92 -6.69
CA ASN A 714 -3.65 -25.72 -5.86
C ASN A 714 -5.11 -25.22 -5.69
N GLY A 715 -6.02 -26.08 -5.23
CA GLY A 715 -6.96 -25.63 -4.19
C GLY A 715 -8.15 -24.72 -4.55
N ALA A 716 -8.49 -24.45 -5.82
CA ALA A 716 -9.60 -23.56 -6.19
C ALA A 716 -10.63 -24.20 -7.13
N ALA A 717 -11.92 -24.01 -6.80
CA ALA A 717 -13.04 -24.40 -7.65
C ALA A 717 -13.07 -23.54 -8.92
N CYS A 718 -12.38 -23.99 -9.98
CA CYS A 718 -12.29 -23.27 -11.24
C CYS A 718 -13.56 -23.42 -12.10
N GLY A 719 -13.94 -22.35 -12.79
CA GLY A 719 -14.80 -22.43 -13.97
C GLY A 719 -14.05 -23.10 -15.13
N LYS A 720 -14.75 -23.85 -15.98
CA LYS A 720 -14.13 -24.42 -17.20
C LYS A 720 -13.76 -23.31 -18.19
N GLY A 721 -12.60 -23.45 -18.84
CA GLY A 721 -12.16 -22.55 -19.92
C GLY A 721 -11.48 -21.28 -19.42
N ARG A 722 -11.56 -20.20 -20.19
CA ARG A 722 -10.91 -18.90 -19.92
C ARG A 722 -11.90 -17.91 -19.32
N ARG A 723 -12.13 -18.02 -18.01
CA ARG A 723 -13.12 -17.25 -17.25
C ARG A 723 -12.46 -16.18 -16.38
N LEU A 724 -12.93 -14.94 -16.46
CA LEU A 724 -12.42 -13.80 -15.71
C LEU A 724 -13.55 -13.10 -14.94
N PHE A 725 -13.30 -12.80 -13.67
CA PHE A 725 -14.16 -11.93 -12.88
C PHE A 725 -13.69 -10.49 -13.04
N LEU A 726 -14.48 -9.69 -13.75
CA LEU A 726 -14.16 -8.29 -14.02
C LEU A 726 -15.06 -7.37 -13.18
N VAL A 727 -14.47 -6.60 -12.30
CA VAL A 727 -15.16 -5.58 -11.48
C VAL A 727 -14.67 -4.20 -11.89
N ARG A 728 -15.59 -3.29 -12.19
CA ARG A 728 -15.29 -1.88 -12.47
C ARG A 728 -15.97 -0.97 -11.46
N ILE A 729 -15.24 0.02 -10.97
CA ILE A 729 -15.73 0.99 -9.97
C ILE A 729 -15.35 2.41 -10.36
N PRO A 730 -16.12 3.42 -9.92
CA PRO A 730 -15.75 4.82 -10.14
C PRO A 730 -14.51 5.19 -9.33
N GLY A 731 -13.61 5.93 -9.98
CA GLY A 731 -12.51 6.63 -9.34
C GLY A 731 -12.90 8.04 -8.96
N HIS A 732 -11.89 8.90 -8.76
CA HIS A 732 -12.09 10.32 -8.50
C HIS A 732 -12.74 11.07 -9.68
N LEU A 733 -12.68 10.52 -10.89
CA LEU A 733 -13.39 11.00 -12.08
C LEU A 733 -14.88 10.61 -12.04
N SER A 734 -15.60 11.12 -11.04
CA SER A 734 -17.05 10.88 -10.88
C SER A 734 -17.87 11.63 -11.93
N GLY A 735 -19.15 11.27 -12.09
CA GLY A 735 -20.06 11.99 -12.99
C GLY A 735 -20.15 13.49 -12.67
N GLU A 736 -20.14 13.88 -11.40
CA GLU A 736 -20.13 15.29 -10.96
C GLU A 736 -18.83 15.99 -11.34
N THR A 737 -17.68 15.34 -11.07
CA THR A 737 -16.35 15.85 -11.43
C THR A 737 -16.20 16.04 -12.93
N LEU A 738 -16.69 15.08 -13.74
CA LEU A 738 -16.64 15.17 -15.20
C LEU A 738 -17.58 16.26 -15.73
N ALA A 739 -18.76 16.43 -15.11
CA ALA A 739 -19.69 17.50 -15.46
C ALA A 739 -19.09 18.89 -15.19
N GLU A 740 -18.39 19.06 -14.07
CA GLU A 740 -17.66 20.28 -13.75
C GLU A 740 -16.51 20.52 -14.74
N PHE A 741 -15.64 19.54 -14.93
CA PHE A 741 -14.50 19.64 -15.86
C PHE A 741 -14.94 19.98 -17.30
N ALA A 742 -16.11 19.50 -17.72
CA ALA A 742 -16.67 19.82 -19.03
C ALA A 742 -16.95 21.33 -19.22
N THR A 743 -17.19 22.08 -18.13
CA THR A 743 -17.42 23.53 -18.18
C THR A 743 -16.14 24.34 -18.42
N PHE A 744 -14.96 23.74 -18.21
CA PHE A 744 -13.68 24.45 -18.33
C PHE A 744 -13.44 24.84 -19.78
N SER A 745 -12.81 26.00 -19.98
CA SER A 745 -12.33 26.43 -21.31
C SER A 745 -11.24 25.48 -21.82
N ALA A 746 -11.00 25.45 -23.14
CA ALA A 746 -9.96 24.61 -23.72
C ALA A 746 -8.59 24.82 -23.06
N HIS A 747 -8.24 26.08 -22.78
CA HIS A 747 -7.00 26.43 -22.08
C HIS A 747 -6.94 25.92 -20.63
N GLY A 748 -8.07 25.95 -19.89
CA GLY A 748 -8.13 25.44 -18.52
C GLY A 748 -7.99 23.92 -18.44
N ARG A 749 -8.55 23.19 -19.41
CA ARG A 749 -8.54 21.72 -19.44
C ARG A 749 -7.13 21.13 -19.50
N GLU A 750 -6.20 21.78 -20.21
CA GLU A 750 -4.81 21.34 -20.32
C GLU A 750 -4.02 21.53 -19.01
N ARG A 751 -4.43 22.48 -18.17
CA ARG A 751 -3.72 22.86 -16.93
C ARG A 751 -4.27 22.18 -15.69
N ALA A 752 -5.54 21.73 -15.71
CA ALA A 752 -6.21 21.18 -14.54
C ALA A 752 -5.49 19.98 -13.90
N GLY A 753 -4.82 19.14 -14.71
CA GLY A 753 -4.06 17.98 -14.22
C GLY A 753 -2.58 18.26 -13.93
N ALA A 754 -2.07 19.42 -14.34
CA ALA A 754 -0.67 19.82 -14.17
C ALA A 754 -0.53 21.33 -14.43
N GLU A 755 -0.57 22.13 -13.36
CA GLU A 755 -0.29 23.57 -13.48
C GLU A 755 1.19 23.79 -13.81
N THR A 756 1.47 24.62 -14.81
CA THR A 756 2.83 24.83 -15.33
C THR A 756 3.20 26.31 -15.45
N VAL A 757 2.24 27.21 -15.28
CA VAL A 757 2.45 28.65 -15.42
C VAL A 757 1.86 29.39 -14.23
N ARG A 758 2.37 30.60 -14.00
CA ARG A 758 1.79 31.51 -12.99
C ARG A 758 0.41 31.99 -13.46
N TRP A 759 -0.44 32.35 -12.51
CA TRP A 759 -1.77 32.89 -12.83
C TRP A 759 -1.74 34.28 -13.50
N TYR A 760 -0.57 34.94 -13.52
CA TYR A 760 -0.33 36.22 -14.17
C TYR A 760 1.01 36.18 -14.94
N THR A 761 1.12 37.05 -15.94
CA THR A 761 2.34 37.27 -16.74
C THR A 761 3.26 38.30 -16.12
#